data_AF-A0A416THE8-F1
#
_entry.id   AF-A0A416THE8-F1
#
_cell.length_a   1.000
_cell.length_b   1.000
_cell.length_c   1.000
_cell.angle_alpha   90.00
_cell.angle_beta   90.00
_cell.angle_gamma   90.00
#
_symmetry.space_group_name_H-M   'P 1'
#
loop_
_entity.id
_entity.type
_entity.pdbx_description
1 polymer ?
#
loop_
_entity_poly.entity_id
_entity_poly.type
_entity_poly.pdbx_seq_one_letter_code
_entity_poly.pdbx_strand_id
1 'polypeptide(L)'
;MSTEEIYQNIIEEAESLEQELIKLRREFHQYPEPGWMEMRTSARIAELLESYGCDQVLMGTEVCKADARMGVPEESLLEQHYKEVNALGQVSEEKLKKTRGGFTGVIGILHGKLSADRTASEEASERASENQVLAFRFDIDALPVTECEDKDHFPEKQGFRSICPGYMHACGHDGHITVGLGTAKILCGMKDQLRGTIKFIFQPAEEGVRGAKAIVEKGHLDDVDVVLGAHMSGKEDQEQCMIGIGDGHSLATTKMDVEIHGKAAHAAAAPEAGNNAMLAAATAILNLHAIPRYSHGDTRVNVGKLVAGSSRNVICESAHMKMEVRGMTAEANQYMYDYACRIIENAAQMHGCTSQIRLMGAATNSLNTPELMDRMKKLCEERLQLPVVYVPEGGVGGSEDYSCMSERVKEHGGQSCYFLNLSKCHATLHNDRFDFDEKALVNGVKVFTCAAVDLLMESTLDPAFLERDRLRKSGIPVKIAETERLLIRETIPSDIPDLYEIWNQGGMVRGTVPVLNTLDEETEFMEAYIRHAYLFYDFGLWTVIEKQSGQIIGQAGLFVSELLDDAVELGYLIGQSYRGKGYAQECGRAILAYAEEVLDLEELHVLIDRTNDTSLHVAQKLGFGPYGQDQIHGAETAEDTEASLVHWHKMLT
;
A
#
# COMPACT_ATOMS: atom_id res chain seq x y z
N MET A 1 3.00 5.51 22.65
CA MET A 1 2.04 4.43 22.35
C MET A 1 2.80 3.36 21.61
N SER A 2 2.51 2.08 21.88
CA SER A 2 3.02 1.01 21.02
C SER A 2 2.36 1.07 19.64
N THR A 3 2.99 0.48 18.61
CA THR A 3 2.41 0.46 17.27
C THR A 3 1.07 -0.29 17.24
N GLU A 4 0.90 -1.31 18.08
CA GLU A 4 -0.36 -2.04 18.23
C GLU A 4 -1.49 -1.16 18.80
N GLU A 5 -1.19 -0.31 19.78
CA GLU A 5 -2.15 0.66 20.30
C GLU A 5 -2.55 1.70 19.23
N ILE A 6 -1.62 2.08 18.34
CA ILE A 6 -1.92 2.99 17.23
C ILE A 6 -2.92 2.34 16.26
N TYR A 7 -2.68 1.08 15.85
CA TYR A 7 -3.63 0.37 14.97
C TYR A 7 -5.00 0.21 15.61
N GLN A 8 -5.06 -0.22 16.86
CA GLN A 8 -6.34 -0.41 17.54
C GLN A 8 -7.12 0.90 17.65
N ASN A 9 -6.45 2.01 17.98
CA ASN A 9 -7.09 3.33 18.01
C ASN A 9 -7.60 3.75 16.62
N ILE A 10 -6.85 3.51 15.55
CA ILE A 10 -7.30 3.77 14.17
C ILE A 10 -8.55 2.97 13.83
N ILE A 11 -8.56 1.67 14.18
CA ILE A 11 -9.66 0.77 13.90
C ILE A 11 -10.93 1.25 14.62
N GLU A 12 -10.83 1.56 15.91
CA GLU A 12 -11.94 2.08 16.71
C GLU A 12 -12.43 3.44 16.23
N GLU A 13 -11.51 4.34 15.85
CA GLU A 13 -11.86 5.65 15.32
C GLU A 13 -12.58 5.52 13.97
N ALA A 14 -12.07 4.69 13.05
CA ALA A 14 -12.71 4.42 11.76
C ALA A 14 -14.12 3.82 11.92
N GLU A 15 -14.31 2.92 12.87
CA GLU A 15 -15.63 2.37 13.21
C GLU A 15 -16.57 3.43 13.78
N SER A 16 -16.07 4.30 14.66
CA SER A 16 -16.86 5.40 15.23
C SER A 16 -17.36 6.40 14.18
N LEU A 17 -16.64 6.53 13.05
CA LEU A 17 -16.99 7.42 11.94
C LEU A 17 -18.05 6.84 10.98
N GLU A 18 -18.48 5.58 11.13
CA GLU A 18 -19.36 4.89 10.16
C GLU A 18 -20.57 5.74 9.72
N GLN A 19 -21.32 6.29 10.68
CA GLN A 19 -22.51 7.09 10.38
C GLN A 19 -22.18 8.43 9.71
N GLU A 20 -21.03 9.02 10.04
CA GLU A 20 -20.54 10.23 9.38
C GLU A 20 -20.13 9.94 7.94
N LEU A 21 -19.42 8.83 7.69
CA LEU A 21 -19.02 8.38 6.36
C LEU A 21 -20.25 8.10 5.49
N ILE A 22 -21.25 7.39 6.02
CA ILE A 22 -22.53 7.14 5.33
C ILE A 22 -23.19 8.46 4.93
N LYS A 23 -23.30 9.40 5.87
CA LYS A 23 -23.91 10.70 5.59
C LYS A 23 -23.15 11.46 4.51
N LEU A 24 -21.83 11.44 4.58
CA LEU A 24 -20.96 12.13 3.62
C LEU A 24 -21.04 11.51 2.22
N ARG A 25 -21.01 10.18 2.13
CA ARG A 25 -21.22 9.45 0.87
C ARG A 25 -22.54 9.85 0.25
N ARG A 26 -23.62 9.77 1.02
CA ARG A 26 -24.97 10.11 0.54
C ARG A 26 -25.07 11.56 0.10
N GLU A 27 -24.36 12.48 0.76
CA GLU A 27 -24.25 13.87 0.30
C GLU A 27 -23.60 13.94 -1.09
N PHE A 28 -22.46 13.30 -1.32
CA PHE A 28 -21.82 13.28 -2.65
C PHE A 28 -22.68 12.56 -3.70
N HIS A 29 -23.32 11.45 -3.33
CA HIS A 29 -24.21 10.69 -4.20
C HIS A 29 -25.38 11.52 -4.74
N GLN A 30 -25.92 12.44 -3.94
CA GLN A 30 -27.03 13.30 -4.36
C GLN A 30 -26.62 14.35 -5.40
N TYR A 31 -25.35 14.75 -5.43
CA TYR A 31 -24.84 15.80 -6.33
C TYR A 31 -23.72 15.26 -7.25
N PRO A 32 -24.01 14.25 -8.09
CA PRO A 32 -23.03 13.70 -9.00
C PRO A 32 -22.68 14.72 -10.09
N GLU A 33 -21.39 14.86 -10.38
CA GLU A 33 -20.87 15.75 -11.41
C GLU A 33 -19.95 14.98 -12.37
N PRO A 34 -20.13 15.09 -13.69
CA PRO A 34 -19.33 14.32 -14.63
C PRO A 34 -17.90 14.86 -14.75
N GLY A 35 -17.01 14.07 -15.37
CA GLY A 35 -15.61 14.41 -15.51
C GLY A 35 -15.33 15.81 -16.07
N TRP A 36 -14.46 16.57 -15.40
CA TRP A 36 -14.15 18.00 -15.57
C TRP A 36 -15.22 19.00 -15.15
N MET A 37 -16.37 18.54 -14.64
CA MET A 37 -17.47 19.38 -14.16
C MET A 37 -17.70 19.23 -12.65
N GLU A 38 -16.81 18.57 -11.92
CA GLU A 38 -16.85 18.26 -10.47
C GLU A 38 -16.65 19.51 -9.58
N MET A 39 -17.25 20.62 -9.95
CA MET A 39 -17.00 21.94 -9.37
C MET A 39 -17.50 22.06 -7.94
N ARG A 40 -18.70 21.55 -7.64
CA ARG A 40 -19.23 21.48 -6.28
C ARG A 40 -18.42 20.49 -5.45
N THR A 41 -18.21 19.30 -5.98
CA THR A 41 -17.53 18.20 -5.30
C THR A 41 -16.11 18.59 -4.90
N SER A 42 -15.33 19.16 -5.80
CA SER A 42 -13.96 19.61 -5.51
C SER A 42 -13.92 20.75 -4.49
N ALA A 43 -14.83 21.72 -4.58
CA ALA A 43 -14.92 22.79 -3.57
C ALA A 43 -15.25 22.22 -2.19
N ARG A 44 -16.18 21.27 -2.11
CA ARG A 44 -16.60 20.60 -0.87
C ARG A 44 -15.47 19.75 -0.27
N ILE A 45 -14.75 18.99 -1.09
CA ILE A 45 -13.58 18.20 -0.66
C ILE A 45 -12.51 19.12 -0.06
N ALA A 46 -12.20 20.23 -0.73
CA ALA A 46 -11.19 21.16 -0.26
C ALA A 46 -11.54 21.79 1.10
N GLU A 47 -12.80 22.20 1.30
CA GLU A 47 -13.27 22.71 2.60
C GLU A 47 -13.11 21.68 3.71
N LEU A 48 -13.41 20.40 3.43
CA LEU A 48 -13.29 19.33 4.42
C LEU A 48 -11.82 19.06 4.77
N LEU A 49 -10.94 18.96 3.78
CA LEU A 49 -9.50 18.77 4.00
C LEU A 49 -8.88 19.91 4.84
N GLU A 50 -9.27 21.15 4.57
CA GLU A 50 -8.84 22.29 5.39
C GLU A 50 -9.38 22.20 6.81
N SER A 51 -10.66 21.81 6.97
CA SER A 51 -11.28 21.66 8.29
C SER A 51 -10.66 20.53 9.12
N TYR A 52 -10.14 19.49 8.45
CA TYR A 52 -9.45 18.36 9.10
C TYR A 52 -8.02 18.71 9.50
N GLY A 53 -7.44 19.76 8.92
CA GLY A 53 -6.12 20.26 9.30
C GLY A 53 -4.97 19.75 8.44
N CYS A 54 -5.22 19.46 7.16
CA CYS A 54 -4.16 19.34 6.15
C CYS A 54 -3.33 20.62 6.12
N ASP A 55 -2.01 20.50 6.00
CA ASP A 55 -1.09 21.64 6.02
C ASP A 55 -1.19 22.47 4.72
N GLN A 56 -1.51 21.81 3.60
CA GLN A 56 -1.80 22.48 2.33
C GLN A 56 -2.97 21.81 1.61
N VAL A 57 -3.79 22.61 0.93
CA VAL A 57 -4.85 22.12 0.04
C VAL A 57 -4.73 22.81 -1.31
N LEU A 58 -4.23 22.07 -2.29
CA LEU A 58 -4.06 22.52 -3.68
C LEU A 58 -5.35 22.26 -4.45
N MET A 59 -5.71 23.18 -5.34
CA MET A 59 -6.88 23.05 -6.21
C MET A 59 -6.61 23.60 -7.60
N GLY A 60 -7.46 23.23 -8.56
CA GLY A 60 -7.52 23.96 -9.81
C GLY A 60 -6.28 23.76 -10.67
N THR A 61 -5.78 24.86 -11.23
CA THR A 61 -4.56 24.89 -12.03
C THR A 61 -3.29 24.53 -11.26
N GLU A 62 -3.35 24.53 -9.92
CA GLU A 62 -2.27 24.07 -9.04
C GLU A 62 -2.14 22.54 -9.12
N VAL A 63 -3.25 21.83 -9.37
CA VAL A 63 -3.32 20.36 -9.41
C VAL A 63 -3.18 19.82 -10.83
N CYS A 64 -3.95 20.37 -11.79
CA CYS A 64 -3.96 19.84 -13.16
C CYS A 64 -3.19 20.75 -14.12
N LYS A 65 -2.28 20.16 -14.90
CA LYS A 65 -1.60 20.84 -16.01
C LYS A 65 -2.54 21.01 -17.20
N ALA A 66 -2.69 22.25 -17.69
CA ALA A 66 -3.76 22.62 -18.62
C ALA A 66 -3.71 21.91 -19.98
N ASP A 67 -2.53 21.78 -20.57
CA ASP A 67 -2.27 21.17 -21.89
C ASP A 67 -2.26 19.64 -21.88
N ALA A 68 -2.18 19.03 -20.69
CA ALA A 68 -2.25 17.59 -20.49
C ALA A 68 -3.69 17.07 -20.30
N ARG A 69 -4.69 17.96 -20.13
CA ARG A 69 -6.08 17.56 -19.96
C ARG A 69 -6.68 17.08 -21.28
N MET A 70 -7.25 15.87 -21.26
CA MET A 70 -7.89 15.26 -22.43
C MET A 70 -9.41 15.30 -22.29
N GLY A 71 -10.12 15.40 -23.41
CA GLY A 71 -11.58 15.33 -23.42
C GLY A 71 -12.29 16.35 -22.52
N VAL A 72 -11.73 17.56 -22.38
CA VAL A 72 -12.33 18.67 -21.64
C VAL A 72 -13.60 19.14 -22.38
N PRO A 73 -14.75 19.30 -21.69
CA PRO A 73 -15.97 19.84 -22.30
C PRO A 73 -15.80 21.24 -22.87
N GLU A 74 -16.72 21.63 -23.76
CA GLU A 74 -16.76 22.97 -24.34
C GLU A 74 -16.90 24.05 -23.25
N GLU A 75 -16.21 25.18 -23.44
CA GLU A 75 -16.15 26.27 -22.45
C GLU A 75 -17.55 26.79 -22.06
N SER A 76 -18.48 26.85 -23.02
CA SER A 76 -19.86 27.27 -22.75
C SER A 76 -20.60 26.34 -21.80
N LEU A 77 -20.34 25.03 -21.87
CA LEU A 77 -20.95 24.03 -20.99
C LEU A 77 -20.35 24.13 -19.58
N LEU A 78 -19.02 24.27 -19.49
CA LEU A 78 -18.32 24.47 -18.21
C LEU A 78 -18.80 25.73 -17.50
N GLU A 79 -18.94 26.83 -18.23
CA GLU A 79 -19.39 28.11 -17.66
C GLU A 79 -20.87 28.08 -17.26
N GLN A 80 -21.71 27.35 -18.00
CA GLN A 80 -23.10 27.15 -17.61
C GLN A 80 -23.18 26.37 -16.30
N HIS A 81 -22.49 25.23 -16.20
CA HIS A 81 -22.47 24.40 -15.00
C HIS A 81 -21.92 25.15 -13.79
N TYR A 82 -20.85 25.93 -13.97
CA TYR A 82 -20.29 26.79 -12.92
C TYR A 82 -21.36 27.73 -12.32
N LYS A 83 -22.19 28.36 -13.17
CA LYS A 83 -23.25 29.26 -12.74
C LYS A 83 -24.36 28.52 -11.99
N GLU A 84 -24.72 27.33 -12.46
CA GLU A 84 -25.71 26.47 -11.83
C GLU A 84 -25.26 26.06 -10.42
N VAL A 85 -24.01 25.58 -10.27
CA VAL A 85 -23.41 25.24 -8.97
C VAL A 85 -23.31 26.46 -8.06
N ASN A 86 -22.84 27.61 -8.57
CA ASN A 86 -22.72 28.84 -7.78
C ASN A 86 -24.09 29.31 -7.26
N ALA A 87 -25.16 29.13 -8.03
CA ALA A 87 -26.52 29.50 -7.63
C ALA A 87 -27.08 28.63 -6.49
N LEU A 88 -26.56 27.43 -6.28
CA LEU A 88 -26.96 26.57 -5.15
C LEU A 88 -26.48 27.13 -3.80
N GLY A 89 -25.38 27.90 -3.78
CA GLY A 89 -24.84 28.49 -2.55
C GLY A 89 -24.40 27.48 -1.49
N GLN A 90 -24.02 26.27 -1.91
CA GLN A 90 -23.70 25.14 -1.01
C GLN A 90 -22.22 25.06 -0.62
N VAL A 91 -21.34 25.75 -1.34
CA VAL A 91 -19.89 25.74 -1.16
C VAL A 91 -19.33 27.17 -1.23
N SER A 92 -18.13 27.36 -0.71
CA SER A 92 -17.39 28.61 -0.73
C SER A 92 -17.17 29.11 -2.15
N GLU A 93 -17.56 30.36 -2.39
CA GLU A 93 -17.34 31.04 -3.68
C GLU A 93 -15.85 31.13 -4.02
N GLU A 94 -14.98 31.24 -3.02
CA GLU A 94 -13.53 31.27 -3.22
C GLU A 94 -13.01 29.94 -3.76
N LYS A 95 -13.46 28.82 -3.18
CA LYS A 95 -13.06 27.47 -3.59
C LYS A 95 -13.66 27.12 -4.95
N LEU A 96 -14.92 27.47 -5.16
CA LEU A 96 -15.59 27.26 -6.44
C LEU A 96 -14.88 28.00 -7.58
N LYS A 97 -14.44 29.25 -7.37
CA LYS A 97 -13.68 29.99 -8.40
C LYS A 97 -12.43 29.26 -8.89
N LYS A 98 -11.77 28.48 -8.04
CA LYS A 98 -10.59 27.68 -8.42
C LYS A 98 -10.91 26.53 -9.38
N THR A 99 -12.17 26.10 -9.47
CA THR A 99 -12.59 24.97 -10.33
C THR A 99 -13.03 25.40 -11.74
N ARG A 100 -13.19 26.71 -11.96
CA ARG A 100 -13.67 27.28 -13.22
C ARG A 100 -12.79 26.88 -14.41
N GLY A 101 -13.40 26.62 -15.57
CA GLY A 101 -12.70 26.12 -16.74
C GLY A 101 -12.37 24.62 -16.67
N GLY A 102 -13.01 23.89 -15.75
CA GLY A 102 -12.89 22.44 -15.59
C GLY A 102 -11.60 21.99 -14.94
N PHE A 103 -11.07 22.79 -14.01
CA PHE A 103 -9.89 22.44 -13.23
C PHE A 103 -10.32 21.93 -11.86
N THR A 104 -10.75 20.68 -11.79
CA THR A 104 -11.48 20.13 -10.64
C THR A 104 -10.63 19.19 -9.79
N GLY A 105 -9.32 19.09 -10.00
CA GLY A 105 -8.45 18.32 -9.10
C GLY A 105 -8.26 19.00 -7.74
N VAL A 106 -8.15 18.18 -6.69
CA VAL A 106 -7.83 18.63 -5.32
C VAL A 106 -6.73 17.73 -4.74
N ILE A 107 -5.73 18.32 -4.10
CA ILE A 107 -4.70 17.56 -3.36
C ILE A 107 -4.59 18.14 -1.95
N GLY A 108 -4.87 17.31 -0.94
CA GLY A 108 -4.52 17.61 0.45
C GLY A 108 -3.12 17.10 0.77
N ILE A 109 -2.28 17.91 1.40
CA ILE A 109 -0.94 17.52 1.83
C ILE A 109 -0.88 17.61 3.35
N LEU A 110 -0.42 16.52 3.96
CA LEU A 110 -0.20 16.38 5.39
C LEU A 110 1.27 16.07 5.64
N HIS A 111 1.91 16.84 6.52
CA HIS A 111 3.25 16.59 7.01
C HIS A 111 3.18 16.01 8.42
N GLY A 112 3.79 14.84 8.60
CA GLY A 112 4.04 14.27 9.93
C GLY A 112 4.98 15.18 10.73
N LYS A 113 4.77 15.27 12.04
CA LYS A 113 5.56 16.13 12.94
C LYS A 113 6.45 15.36 13.91
N LEU A 114 6.45 14.05 13.86
CA LEU A 114 7.30 13.24 14.71
C LEU A 114 8.75 13.35 14.19
N SER A 115 9.63 14.02 14.95
CA SER A 115 11.08 14.09 14.69
C SER A 115 11.84 13.14 15.62
N ALA A 116 12.89 12.49 15.14
CA ALA A 116 13.72 11.63 15.99
C ALA A 116 14.65 12.42 16.94
N ASP A 117 14.75 11.99 18.20
CA ASP A 117 15.87 12.30 19.10
C ASP A 117 17.07 11.42 18.66
N ARG A 118 18.27 12.01 18.51
CA ARG A 118 19.29 11.48 17.58
C ARG A 118 20.41 10.67 18.25
N THR A 119 20.75 9.52 17.67
CA THR A 119 22.10 8.93 17.68
C THR A 119 22.64 8.69 16.25
N ALA A 120 23.95 8.44 16.11
CA ALA A 120 24.66 8.54 14.83
C ALA A 120 24.46 7.37 13.85
N SER A 121 24.01 6.20 14.30
CA SER A 121 23.77 4.99 13.50
C SER A 121 22.36 4.92 12.91
N GLU A 122 21.38 5.55 13.56
CA GLU A 122 19.96 5.62 13.14
C GLU A 122 19.73 6.61 11.97
N GLU A 123 20.70 7.47 11.67
CA GLU A 123 20.56 8.58 10.72
C GLU A 123 20.25 8.16 9.27
N ALA A 124 20.56 6.94 8.82
CA ALA A 124 20.41 6.55 7.42
C ALA A 124 19.05 5.90 7.10
N SER A 125 18.60 4.97 7.96
CA SER A 125 17.30 4.29 7.82
C SER A 125 16.13 5.20 8.22
N GLU A 126 16.30 5.98 9.29
CA GLU A 126 15.23 6.87 9.77
C GLU A 126 15.13 8.18 8.98
N ARG A 127 16.22 8.68 8.35
CA ARG A 127 16.09 9.74 7.33
C ARG A 127 15.26 9.32 6.14
N ALA A 128 15.23 8.02 5.81
CA ALA A 128 14.40 7.52 4.72
C ALA A 128 12.91 7.56 5.10
N SER A 129 12.55 7.21 6.35
CA SER A 129 11.15 7.31 6.83
C SER A 129 10.70 8.73 7.17
N GLU A 130 11.60 9.60 7.69
CA GLU A 130 11.30 11.04 7.89
C GLU A 130 11.02 11.79 6.58
N ASN A 131 11.59 11.34 5.46
CA ASN A 131 11.40 11.95 4.14
C ASN A 131 10.46 11.16 3.23
N GLN A 132 9.89 10.05 3.69
CA GLN A 132 9.03 9.22 2.86
C GLN A 132 7.74 9.95 2.48
N VAL A 133 7.37 9.87 1.21
CA VAL A 133 6.16 10.50 0.66
C VAL A 133 5.20 9.42 0.16
N LEU A 134 4.03 9.36 0.80
CA LEU A 134 2.92 8.52 0.34
C LEU A 134 1.92 9.34 -0.47
N ALA A 135 1.31 8.73 -1.49
CA ALA A 135 0.17 9.30 -2.20
C ALA A 135 -1.02 8.33 -2.19
N PHE A 136 -2.18 8.79 -1.74
CA PHE A 136 -3.43 8.02 -1.77
C PHE A 136 -4.40 8.64 -2.76
N ARG A 137 -4.86 7.86 -3.74
CA ARG A 137 -5.69 8.33 -4.85
C ARG A 137 -7.15 7.95 -4.66
N PHE A 138 -8.04 8.93 -4.88
CA PHE A 138 -9.49 8.81 -4.89
C PHE A 138 -10.05 9.60 -6.08
N ASP A 139 -10.65 8.96 -7.06
CA ASP A 139 -11.40 9.62 -8.14
C ASP A 139 -12.77 10.14 -7.65
N ILE A 140 -13.29 11.16 -8.33
CA ILE A 140 -14.41 11.96 -7.83
C ILE A 140 -15.54 12.19 -8.83
N ASP A 141 -15.38 11.82 -10.09
CA ASP A 141 -16.39 12.08 -11.12
C ASP A 141 -17.53 11.06 -11.14
N ALA A 142 -18.65 11.48 -11.71
CA ALA A 142 -19.82 10.67 -11.92
C ALA A 142 -20.04 10.36 -13.41
N LEU A 143 -21.05 9.54 -13.69
CA LEU A 143 -21.40 9.11 -15.04
C LEU A 143 -22.69 9.80 -15.55
N PRO A 144 -22.83 9.98 -16.88
CA PRO A 144 -24.07 10.44 -17.52
C PRO A 144 -25.11 9.30 -17.58
N VAL A 145 -25.49 8.79 -16.42
CA VAL A 145 -26.49 7.74 -16.20
C VAL A 145 -27.65 8.36 -15.42
N THR A 146 -28.88 8.14 -15.87
CA THR A 146 -30.07 8.53 -15.10
C THR A 146 -30.35 7.46 -14.06
N GLU A 147 -30.21 7.81 -12.79
CA GLU A 147 -30.46 6.87 -11.69
C GLU A 147 -31.92 6.42 -11.60
N CYS A 148 -32.14 5.14 -11.31
CA CYS A 148 -33.44 4.51 -11.21
C CYS A 148 -34.37 5.20 -10.18
N GLU A 149 -35.63 5.42 -10.55
CA GLU A 149 -36.65 6.06 -9.69
C GLU A 149 -37.59 5.08 -8.98
N ASP A 150 -37.36 3.77 -9.16
CA ASP A 150 -38.20 2.74 -8.57
C ASP A 150 -38.11 2.75 -7.04
N LYS A 151 -39.24 2.55 -6.35
CA LYS A 151 -39.33 2.65 -4.88
C LYS A 151 -38.54 1.58 -4.12
N ASP A 152 -38.11 0.53 -4.81
CA ASP A 152 -37.28 -0.53 -4.26
C ASP A 152 -35.78 -0.32 -4.48
N HIS A 153 -35.38 0.66 -5.32
CA HIS A 153 -34.00 1.08 -5.50
C HIS A 153 -33.45 1.63 -4.18
N PHE A 154 -32.27 1.17 -3.75
CA PHE A 154 -31.78 1.44 -2.40
C PHE A 154 -31.60 2.93 -2.09
N PRO A 155 -30.89 3.74 -2.93
CA PRO A 155 -30.82 5.19 -2.79
C PRO A 155 -32.18 5.90 -2.73
N GLU A 156 -33.16 5.52 -3.57
CA GLU A 156 -34.52 6.09 -3.53
C GLU A 156 -35.22 5.74 -2.23
N LYS A 157 -35.15 4.48 -1.81
CA LYS A 157 -35.75 3.98 -0.56
C LYS A 157 -35.15 4.65 0.68
N GLN A 158 -33.86 4.95 0.65
CA GLN A 158 -33.12 5.58 1.75
C GLN A 158 -33.08 7.11 1.65
N GLY A 159 -33.65 7.70 0.59
CA GLY A 159 -33.79 9.14 0.43
C GLY A 159 -32.51 9.89 0.04
N PHE A 160 -31.58 9.23 -0.66
CA PHE A 160 -30.32 9.85 -1.12
C PHE A 160 -30.04 9.68 -2.61
N ARG A 161 -31.02 9.25 -3.42
CA ARG A 161 -30.93 9.24 -4.88
C ARG A 161 -30.42 10.59 -5.43
N SER A 162 -29.64 10.54 -6.50
CA SER A 162 -29.22 11.71 -7.29
C SER A 162 -30.38 12.68 -7.52
N ILE A 163 -30.12 13.95 -7.25
CA ILE A 163 -31.03 15.05 -7.56
C ILE A 163 -30.59 15.84 -8.80
N CYS A 164 -29.50 15.40 -9.45
CA CYS A 164 -28.95 15.97 -10.67
C CYS A 164 -29.43 15.15 -11.88
N PRO A 165 -30.40 15.65 -12.68
CA PRO A 165 -30.98 14.86 -13.75
C PRO A 165 -29.93 14.38 -14.76
N GLY A 166 -29.95 13.09 -15.07
CA GLY A 166 -29.06 12.48 -16.05
C GLY A 166 -27.66 12.11 -15.54
N TYR A 167 -27.38 12.31 -14.26
CA TYR A 167 -26.10 11.97 -13.65
C TYR A 167 -26.26 11.09 -12.40
N MET A 168 -25.31 10.17 -12.21
CA MET A 168 -25.29 9.21 -11.11
C MET A 168 -23.84 8.77 -10.81
N HIS A 169 -23.51 8.56 -9.54
CA HIS A 169 -22.28 7.84 -9.16
C HIS A 169 -22.42 6.33 -9.39
N ALA A 170 -22.55 5.92 -10.66
CA ALA A 170 -22.76 4.53 -11.07
C ALA A 170 -21.48 3.66 -11.07
N CYS A 171 -20.35 4.20 -10.60
CA CYS A 171 -19.06 3.50 -10.46
C CYS A 171 -18.50 3.55 -9.01
N GLY A 172 -19.24 4.15 -8.07
CA GLY A 172 -18.87 4.15 -6.65
C GLY A 172 -17.86 5.23 -6.22
N HIS A 173 -17.61 6.24 -7.06
CA HIS A 173 -16.66 7.32 -6.76
C HIS A 173 -17.10 8.21 -5.57
N ASP A 174 -18.41 8.29 -5.28
CA ASP A 174 -18.93 8.82 -4.01
C ASP A 174 -18.35 8.08 -2.79
N GLY A 175 -18.16 6.77 -2.92
CA GLY A 175 -17.46 5.93 -1.97
C GLY A 175 -15.97 6.24 -1.87
N HIS A 176 -15.29 6.42 -3.00
CA HIS A 176 -13.86 6.75 -3.03
C HIS A 176 -13.59 8.11 -2.37
N ILE A 177 -14.36 9.14 -2.72
CA ILE A 177 -14.31 10.46 -2.07
C ILE A 177 -14.45 10.31 -0.55
N THR A 178 -15.45 9.53 -0.12
CA THR A 178 -15.77 9.35 1.29
C THR A 178 -14.67 8.62 2.05
N VAL A 179 -14.11 7.56 1.48
CA VAL A 179 -12.96 6.85 2.05
C VAL A 179 -11.76 7.79 2.17
N GLY A 180 -11.44 8.54 1.11
CA GLY A 180 -10.32 9.48 1.14
C GLY A 180 -10.47 10.57 2.20
N LEU A 181 -11.67 11.11 2.36
CA LEU A 181 -11.97 12.10 3.40
C LEU A 181 -11.94 11.50 4.81
N GLY A 182 -12.42 10.27 5.00
CA GLY A 182 -12.33 9.55 6.27
C GLY A 182 -10.87 9.29 6.67
N THR A 183 -10.06 8.79 5.74
CA THR A 183 -8.62 8.59 5.92
C THR A 183 -7.91 9.91 6.25
N ALA A 184 -8.16 10.97 5.49
CA ALA A 184 -7.58 12.28 5.75
C ALA A 184 -7.95 12.82 7.14
N LYS A 185 -9.20 12.64 7.57
CA LYS A 185 -9.68 13.08 8.88
C LYS A 185 -8.89 12.42 10.02
N ILE A 186 -8.76 11.10 9.98
CA ILE A 186 -8.03 10.35 11.02
C ILE A 186 -6.55 10.74 11.00
N LEU A 187 -5.88 10.69 9.85
CA LEU A 187 -4.43 10.95 9.75
C LEU A 187 -4.07 12.38 10.14
N CYS A 188 -4.91 13.38 9.80
CA CYS A 188 -4.68 14.75 10.26
C CYS A 188 -4.83 14.88 11.79
N GLY A 189 -5.75 14.12 12.39
CA GLY A 189 -5.94 14.06 13.85
C GLY A 189 -4.76 13.47 14.62
N MET A 190 -3.94 12.65 13.96
CA MET A 190 -2.75 12.03 14.55
C MET A 190 -1.42 12.50 13.94
N LYS A 191 -1.40 13.67 13.29
CA LYS A 191 -0.20 14.17 12.61
C LYS A 191 1.04 14.35 13.50
N ASP A 192 0.84 14.58 14.80
CA ASP A 192 1.93 14.66 15.78
C ASP A 192 2.57 13.27 16.06
N GLN A 193 1.90 12.19 15.64
CA GLN A 193 2.32 10.80 15.73
C GLN A 193 2.70 10.22 14.36
N LEU A 194 2.90 11.03 13.33
CA LEU A 194 3.28 10.57 11.98
C LEU A 194 4.67 11.09 11.59
N ARG A 195 5.42 10.28 10.84
CA ARG A 195 6.62 10.67 10.09
C ARG A 195 6.28 10.94 8.62
N GLY A 196 7.17 11.55 7.85
CA GLY A 196 7.02 11.70 6.40
C GLY A 196 5.88 12.63 5.95
N THR A 197 5.45 12.45 4.71
CA THR A 197 4.40 13.26 4.07
C THR A 197 3.36 12.36 3.41
N ILE A 198 2.08 12.75 3.50
CA ILE A 198 0.97 12.06 2.83
C ILE A 198 0.24 13.05 1.91
N LYS A 199 0.03 12.64 0.65
CA LYS A 199 -0.73 13.37 -0.36
C LYS A 199 -2.06 12.66 -0.61
N PHE A 200 -3.18 13.29 -0.27
CA PHE A 200 -4.53 12.83 -0.60
C PHE A 200 -4.94 13.41 -1.96
N ILE A 201 -4.87 12.60 -3.02
CA ILE A 201 -5.14 13.02 -4.39
C ILE A 201 -6.59 12.70 -4.73
N PHE A 202 -7.40 13.75 -4.84
CA PHE A 202 -8.78 13.69 -5.32
C PHE A 202 -8.81 14.02 -6.81
N GLN A 203 -8.89 12.96 -7.61
CA GLN A 203 -8.70 12.99 -9.05
C GLN A 203 -10.03 13.24 -9.79
N PRO A 204 -10.08 14.20 -10.73
CA PRO A 204 -11.24 14.38 -11.61
C PRO A 204 -11.19 13.43 -12.83
N ALA A 205 -12.31 13.27 -13.52
CA ALA A 205 -12.40 12.73 -14.88
C ALA A 205 -11.78 11.32 -15.12
N GLU A 206 -11.93 10.38 -14.19
CA GLU A 206 -11.45 8.99 -14.34
C GLU A 206 -12.20 8.24 -15.43
N GLU A 207 -13.53 8.37 -15.56
CA GLU A 207 -14.38 7.48 -16.38
C GLU A 207 -14.01 7.43 -17.87
N GLY A 208 -13.35 8.49 -18.33
CA GLY A 208 -12.84 8.62 -19.69
C GLY A 208 -11.33 8.34 -19.82
N VAL A 209 -10.66 7.93 -18.76
CA VAL A 209 -9.22 7.89 -18.54
C VAL A 209 -8.52 9.21 -18.91
N ARG A 210 -8.94 10.30 -18.26
CA ARG A 210 -8.59 11.69 -18.66
C ARG A 210 -7.85 12.46 -17.59
N GLY A 211 -8.07 12.13 -16.33
CA GLY A 211 -7.67 12.96 -15.19
C GLY A 211 -6.23 12.79 -14.78
N ALA A 212 -5.82 11.53 -14.59
CA ALA A 212 -4.57 11.18 -13.95
C ALA A 212 -3.36 11.80 -14.66
N LYS A 213 -3.35 11.74 -15.99
CA LYS A 213 -2.27 12.32 -16.81
C LYS A 213 -2.03 13.81 -16.51
N ALA A 214 -3.09 14.60 -16.31
CA ALA A 214 -2.95 16.02 -16.04
C ALA A 214 -2.34 16.32 -14.66
N ILE A 215 -2.54 15.43 -13.68
CA ILE A 215 -1.94 15.51 -12.34
C ILE A 215 -0.48 15.04 -12.39
N VAL A 216 -0.23 13.91 -13.04
CA VAL A 216 1.11 13.34 -13.23
C VAL A 216 2.03 14.32 -13.97
N GLU A 217 1.56 14.91 -15.07
CA GLU A 217 2.32 15.88 -15.86
C GLU A 217 2.58 17.21 -15.11
N LYS A 218 1.84 17.48 -14.03
CA LYS A 218 2.08 18.62 -13.15
C LYS A 218 3.28 18.39 -12.22
N GLY A 219 3.70 17.13 -12.04
CA GLY A 219 4.86 16.72 -11.23
C GLY A 219 4.52 16.32 -9.79
N HIS A 220 3.23 16.15 -9.45
CA HIS A 220 2.81 15.86 -8.07
C HIS A 220 3.24 14.50 -7.54
N LEU A 221 3.67 13.60 -8.43
CA LEU A 221 4.04 12.22 -8.13
C LEU A 221 5.54 11.93 -8.33
N ASP A 222 6.34 12.94 -8.70
CA ASP A 222 7.76 12.75 -9.03
C ASP A 222 8.64 12.47 -7.79
N ASP A 223 8.13 12.82 -6.61
CA ASP A 223 8.75 12.66 -5.29
C ASP A 223 8.05 11.59 -4.43
N VAL A 224 7.10 10.84 -4.98
CA VAL A 224 6.29 9.87 -4.24
C VAL A 224 6.99 8.52 -4.20
N ASP A 225 7.19 7.97 -2.99
CA ASP A 225 7.80 6.65 -2.77
C ASP A 225 6.77 5.52 -2.89
N VAL A 226 5.53 5.75 -2.45
CA VAL A 226 4.45 4.77 -2.52
C VAL A 226 3.15 5.45 -2.94
N VAL A 227 2.51 4.92 -3.97
CA VAL A 227 1.15 5.30 -4.35
C VAL A 227 0.17 4.15 -4.10
N LEU A 228 -0.94 4.45 -3.43
CA LEU A 228 -2.04 3.53 -3.21
C LEU A 228 -3.31 4.06 -3.88
N GLY A 229 -4.08 3.16 -4.49
CA GLY A 229 -5.41 3.42 -5.01
C GLY A 229 -6.37 2.29 -4.67
N ALA A 230 -7.67 2.58 -4.68
CA ALA A 230 -8.67 1.55 -4.47
C ALA A 230 -9.92 1.78 -5.30
N HIS A 231 -10.67 0.71 -5.56
CA HIS A 231 -11.97 0.77 -6.21
C HIS A 231 -13.05 0.03 -5.41
N MET A 232 -14.23 0.63 -5.27
CA MET A 232 -15.44 -0.02 -4.78
C MET A 232 -15.92 -1.00 -5.84
N SER A 233 -15.90 -2.28 -5.53
CA SER A 233 -16.34 -3.31 -6.47
C SER A 233 -17.09 -4.40 -5.73
N GLY A 234 -17.62 -5.37 -6.45
CA GLY A 234 -18.47 -6.37 -5.83
C GLY A 234 -19.38 -7.10 -6.79
N LYS A 235 -20.15 -8.02 -6.21
CA LYS A 235 -21.16 -8.81 -6.92
C LYS A 235 -22.48 -8.77 -6.16
N GLU A 236 -23.56 -9.09 -6.85
CA GLU A 236 -24.90 -9.17 -6.24
C GLU A 236 -25.00 -10.30 -5.19
N ASP A 237 -24.24 -11.38 -5.37
CA ASP A 237 -24.21 -12.56 -4.49
C ASP A 237 -23.09 -12.49 -3.43
N GLN A 238 -22.38 -11.37 -3.33
CA GLN A 238 -21.34 -11.17 -2.32
C GLN A 238 -21.96 -11.11 -0.91
N GLU A 239 -21.54 -12.01 -0.02
CA GLU A 239 -22.13 -12.13 1.33
C GLU A 239 -21.44 -11.24 2.38
N GLN A 240 -20.16 -10.93 2.20
CA GLN A 240 -19.36 -10.15 3.13
C GLN A 240 -18.46 -9.13 2.43
N CYS A 241 -18.16 -8.03 3.12
CA CYS A 241 -17.13 -7.10 2.66
C CYS A 241 -15.74 -7.73 2.79
N MET A 242 -14.89 -7.53 1.79
CA MET A 242 -13.53 -8.09 1.73
C MET A 242 -12.60 -7.18 0.93
N ILE A 243 -11.31 -7.48 0.93
CA ILE A 243 -10.30 -6.73 0.18
C ILE A 243 -9.77 -7.62 -0.96
N GLY A 244 -9.80 -7.11 -2.19
CA GLY A 244 -9.23 -7.78 -3.36
C GLY A 244 -7.85 -7.22 -3.66
N ILE A 245 -6.80 -8.04 -3.59
CA ILE A 245 -5.41 -7.64 -3.89
C ILE A 245 -4.81 -8.66 -4.87
N GLY A 246 -4.14 -8.20 -5.91
CA GLY A 246 -3.38 -9.10 -6.80
C GLY A 246 -2.53 -8.37 -7.82
N ASP A 247 -2.18 -9.06 -8.91
CA ASP A 247 -1.06 -8.69 -9.78
C ASP A 247 -1.24 -7.35 -10.51
N GLY A 248 -2.48 -6.97 -10.82
CA GLY A 248 -2.75 -5.71 -11.50
C GLY A 248 -4.10 -5.66 -12.21
N HIS A 249 -4.60 -4.45 -12.40
CA HIS A 249 -5.99 -4.19 -12.76
C HIS A 249 -6.06 -3.10 -13.83
N SER A 250 -5.87 -3.43 -15.12
CA SER A 250 -6.40 -2.65 -16.25
C SER A 250 -5.88 -3.15 -17.59
N LEU A 251 -6.73 -3.01 -18.61
CA LEU A 251 -6.31 -2.99 -20.01
C LEU A 251 -5.81 -1.59 -20.37
N ALA A 252 -4.74 -1.49 -21.15
CA ALA A 252 -4.36 -0.24 -21.80
C ALA A 252 -5.44 0.18 -22.81
N THR A 253 -5.72 1.48 -22.92
CA THR A 253 -6.77 2.01 -23.81
C THR A 253 -6.43 3.38 -24.36
N THR A 254 -6.91 3.67 -25.57
CA THR A 254 -6.87 5.00 -26.17
C THR A 254 -8.23 5.36 -26.73
N LYS A 255 -8.82 6.46 -26.24
CA LYS A 255 -10.11 7.00 -26.68
C LYS A 255 -9.91 8.17 -27.63
N MET A 256 -10.64 8.18 -28.74
CA MET A 256 -10.48 9.17 -29.81
C MET A 256 -11.84 9.65 -30.34
N ASP A 257 -11.95 10.96 -30.55
CA ASP A 257 -12.97 11.55 -31.41
C ASP A 257 -12.32 11.85 -32.77
N VAL A 258 -13.01 11.51 -33.85
CA VAL A 258 -12.51 11.61 -35.21
C VAL A 258 -13.49 12.43 -36.04
N GLU A 259 -13.02 13.54 -36.59
CA GLU A 259 -13.77 14.36 -37.54
C GLU A 259 -13.26 14.10 -38.95
N ILE A 260 -14.17 13.88 -39.90
CA ILE A 260 -13.86 13.74 -41.31
C ILE A 260 -14.58 14.85 -42.08
N HIS A 261 -13.81 15.64 -42.81
CA HIS A 261 -14.31 16.77 -43.60
C HIS A 261 -14.18 16.47 -45.10
N GLY A 262 -15.31 16.55 -45.78
CA GLY A 262 -15.46 16.44 -47.23
C GLY A 262 -15.96 17.73 -47.84
N LYS A 263 -16.81 17.62 -48.86
CA LYS A 263 -17.37 18.76 -49.58
C LYS A 263 -18.78 18.47 -50.04
N ALA A 264 -19.74 19.31 -49.66
CA ALA A 264 -21.12 19.17 -50.09
C ALA A 264 -21.28 19.42 -51.60
N ALA A 265 -22.17 18.66 -52.21
CA ALA A 265 -22.64 18.87 -53.57
C ALA A 265 -24.03 18.23 -53.75
N HIS A 266 -24.75 18.61 -54.81
CA HIS A 266 -26.01 17.97 -55.12
C HIS A 266 -25.76 16.55 -55.63
N ALA A 267 -26.36 15.54 -55.00
CA ALA A 267 -26.07 14.13 -55.28
C ALA A 267 -26.32 13.71 -56.74
N ALA A 268 -27.31 14.31 -57.42
CA ALA A 268 -27.58 14.07 -58.84
C ALA A 268 -27.00 15.11 -59.82
N ALA A 269 -27.12 16.41 -59.54
CA ALA A 269 -26.83 17.46 -60.51
C ALA A 269 -25.33 17.76 -60.69
N ALA A 270 -24.49 17.49 -59.69
CA ALA A 270 -23.04 17.68 -59.77
C ALA A 270 -22.28 16.75 -58.80
N PRO A 271 -22.48 15.42 -58.88
CA PRO A 271 -21.86 14.47 -57.95
C PRO A 271 -20.33 14.55 -57.91
N GLU A 272 -19.70 14.82 -59.04
CA GLU A 272 -18.24 14.94 -59.19
C GLU A 272 -17.63 16.15 -58.46
N ALA A 273 -18.46 17.10 -58.02
CA ALA A 273 -18.00 18.30 -57.32
C ALA A 273 -17.87 18.13 -55.79
N GLY A 274 -18.36 17.01 -55.24
CA GLY A 274 -18.39 16.72 -53.82
C GLY A 274 -17.45 15.59 -53.39
N ASN A 275 -17.07 15.62 -52.12
CA ASN A 275 -16.24 14.60 -51.46
C ASN A 275 -17.04 14.04 -50.28
N ASN A 276 -17.35 12.74 -50.29
CA ASN A 276 -18.37 12.18 -49.41
C ASN A 276 -17.76 11.67 -48.08
N ALA A 277 -17.86 12.48 -47.03
CA ALA A 277 -17.36 12.15 -45.69
C ALA A 277 -18.05 10.93 -45.06
N MET A 278 -19.31 10.64 -45.42
CA MET A 278 -20.02 9.44 -44.93
C MET A 278 -19.40 8.15 -45.49
N LEU A 279 -18.99 8.16 -46.76
CA LEU A 279 -18.32 7.01 -47.37
C LEU A 279 -16.90 6.83 -46.83
N ALA A 280 -16.19 7.93 -46.57
CA ALA A 280 -14.90 7.91 -45.87
C ALA A 280 -15.03 7.27 -44.48
N ALA A 281 -16.00 7.71 -43.68
CA ALA A 281 -16.26 7.15 -42.35
C ALA A 281 -16.64 5.66 -42.42
N ALA A 282 -17.54 5.26 -43.32
CA ALA A 282 -17.93 3.87 -43.50
C ALA A 282 -16.72 2.98 -43.91
N THR A 283 -15.86 3.50 -44.78
CA THR A 283 -14.62 2.82 -45.19
C THR A 283 -13.66 2.68 -44.00
N ALA A 284 -13.50 3.73 -43.19
CA ALA A 284 -12.69 3.67 -41.98
C ALA A 284 -13.21 2.62 -41.02
N ILE A 285 -14.51 2.63 -40.67
CA ILE A 285 -15.12 1.72 -39.70
C ILE A 285 -14.89 0.24 -40.08
N LEU A 286 -15.15 -0.12 -41.34
CA LEU A 286 -14.95 -1.50 -41.79
C LEU A 286 -13.48 -1.93 -41.65
N ASN A 287 -12.54 -1.04 -41.99
CA ASN A 287 -11.11 -1.35 -41.91
C ASN A 287 -10.58 -1.31 -40.48
N LEU A 288 -11.13 -0.46 -39.59
CA LEU A 288 -10.80 -0.41 -38.17
C LEU A 288 -11.09 -1.77 -37.51
N HIS A 289 -12.24 -2.36 -37.80
CA HIS A 289 -12.58 -3.71 -37.33
C HIS A 289 -11.80 -4.83 -38.05
N ALA A 290 -11.00 -4.50 -39.06
CA ALA A 290 -10.10 -5.40 -39.77
C ALA A 290 -8.61 -5.19 -39.41
N ILE A 291 -8.31 -4.40 -38.36
CA ILE A 291 -6.93 -4.28 -37.85
C ILE A 291 -6.37 -5.68 -37.57
N PRO A 292 -5.17 -6.04 -38.08
CA PRO A 292 -4.62 -7.37 -37.88
C PRO A 292 -4.38 -7.67 -36.41
N ARG A 293 -4.60 -8.93 -36.01
CA ARG A 293 -4.35 -9.40 -34.64
C ARG A 293 -2.89 -9.17 -34.24
N TYR A 294 -2.70 -8.76 -32.99
CA TYR A 294 -1.38 -8.66 -32.36
C TYR A 294 -0.99 -9.98 -31.71
N SER A 295 0.26 -10.45 -31.93
CA SER A 295 0.69 -11.78 -31.46
C SER A 295 1.07 -11.84 -29.98
N HIS A 296 1.30 -10.69 -29.34
CA HIS A 296 1.82 -10.61 -27.97
C HIS A 296 0.75 -10.18 -26.95
N GLY A 297 -0.53 -10.21 -27.30
CA GLY A 297 -1.61 -9.92 -26.37
C GLY A 297 -2.94 -9.65 -27.05
N ASP A 298 -4.01 -9.75 -26.27
CA ASP A 298 -5.35 -9.45 -26.74
C ASP A 298 -5.52 -7.96 -27.05
N THR A 299 -6.30 -7.68 -28.10
CA THR A 299 -6.58 -6.33 -28.58
C THR A 299 -8.07 -6.17 -28.88
N ARG A 300 -8.56 -4.94 -28.75
CA ARG A 300 -9.97 -4.60 -29.02
C ARG A 300 -10.05 -3.26 -29.75
N VAL A 301 -11.07 -3.10 -30.57
CA VAL A 301 -11.41 -1.83 -31.24
C VAL A 301 -12.92 -1.70 -31.24
N ASN A 302 -13.41 -0.50 -30.96
CA ASN A 302 -14.84 -0.22 -31.00
C ASN A 302 -15.11 1.19 -31.52
N VAL A 303 -15.99 1.30 -32.51
CA VAL A 303 -16.58 2.58 -32.92
C VAL A 303 -17.95 2.70 -32.27
N GLY A 304 -18.02 3.45 -31.18
CA GLY A 304 -19.24 3.54 -30.36
C GLY A 304 -20.29 4.52 -30.89
N LYS A 305 -19.90 5.51 -31.71
CA LYS A 305 -20.82 6.50 -32.27
C LYS A 305 -20.36 6.99 -33.63
N LEU A 306 -21.31 7.17 -34.55
CA LEU A 306 -21.12 7.88 -35.82
C LEU A 306 -22.31 8.82 -36.05
N VAL A 307 -22.03 10.07 -36.40
CA VAL A 307 -23.02 11.04 -36.87
C VAL A 307 -22.51 11.63 -38.18
N ALA A 308 -23.28 11.52 -39.27
CA ALA A 308 -22.86 12.01 -40.58
C ALA A 308 -24.05 12.43 -41.44
N GLY A 309 -23.85 13.49 -42.23
CA GLY A 309 -24.80 13.98 -43.23
C GLY A 309 -25.88 14.92 -42.69
N SER A 310 -26.49 15.69 -43.60
CA SER A 310 -27.49 16.71 -43.28
C SER A 310 -28.84 16.51 -43.98
N SER A 311 -28.84 15.96 -45.20
CA SER A 311 -30.04 15.71 -46.01
C SER A 311 -29.85 14.53 -46.95
N ARG A 312 -30.95 13.93 -47.41
CA ARG A 312 -30.96 12.75 -48.30
C ARG A 312 -30.33 13.00 -49.68
N ASN A 313 -30.45 14.22 -50.22
CA ASN A 313 -30.06 14.56 -51.59
C ASN A 313 -28.75 15.38 -51.69
N VAL A 314 -28.02 15.51 -50.58
CA VAL A 314 -26.77 16.27 -50.49
C VAL A 314 -25.62 15.30 -50.19
N ILE A 315 -24.52 15.40 -50.92
CA ILE A 315 -23.28 14.67 -50.61
C ILE A 315 -22.78 15.11 -49.24
N CYS A 316 -22.54 14.14 -48.35
CA CYS A 316 -22.16 14.39 -46.97
C CYS A 316 -20.80 15.10 -46.88
N GLU A 317 -20.77 16.29 -46.28
CA GLU A 317 -19.53 17.07 -46.11
C GLU A 317 -18.84 16.85 -44.76
N SER A 318 -19.51 16.23 -43.79
CA SER A 318 -18.96 16.05 -42.45
C SER A 318 -19.46 14.76 -41.80
N ALA A 319 -18.53 14.03 -41.18
CA ALA A 319 -18.82 12.88 -40.33
C ALA A 319 -18.00 12.98 -39.04
N HIS A 320 -18.64 12.68 -37.91
CA HIS A 320 -18.02 12.68 -36.59
C HIS A 320 -18.19 11.30 -35.95
N MET A 321 -17.08 10.69 -35.55
CA MET A 321 -16.98 9.34 -35.03
C MET A 321 -16.33 9.35 -33.64
N LYS A 322 -16.88 8.58 -32.69
CA LYS A 322 -16.28 8.34 -31.37
C LYS A 322 -15.86 6.89 -31.27
N MET A 323 -14.61 6.65 -30.91
CA MET A 323 -14.04 5.30 -30.89
C MET A 323 -13.01 5.10 -29.78
N GLU A 324 -12.70 3.84 -29.52
CA GLU A 324 -11.59 3.44 -28.66
C GLU A 324 -10.87 2.22 -29.22
N VAL A 325 -9.59 2.10 -28.84
CA VAL A 325 -8.79 0.88 -28.98
C VAL A 325 -8.33 0.44 -27.60
N ARG A 326 -8.13 -0.87 -27.42
CA ARG A 326 -7.56 -1.43 -26.19
C ARG A 326 -6.52 -2.49 -26.51
N GLY A 327 -5.58 -2.66 -25.59
CA GLY A 327 -4.61 -3.74 -25.58
C GLY A 327 -4.43 -4.30 -24.17
N MET A 328 -4.08 -5.58 -24.07
CA MET A 328 -3.69 -6.19 -22.80
C MET A 328 -2.43 -5.54 -22.21
N THR A 329 -1.54 -5.05 -23.08
CA THR A 329 -0.36 -4.28 -22.71
C THR A 329 -0.33 -2.91 -23.40
N ALA A 330 0.51 -2.00 -22.91
CA ALA A 330 0.78 -0.71 -23.53
C ALA A 330 1.19 -0.85 -25.01
N GLU A 331 2.06 -1.81 -25.33
CA GLU A 331 2.53 -2.04 -26.70
C GLU A 331 1.41 -2.54 -27.60
N ALA A 332 0.54 -3.42 -27.09
CA ALA A 332 -0.62 -3.92 -27.83
C ALA A 332 -1.60 -2.77 -28.14
N ASN A 333 -1.83 -1.88 -27.17
CA ASN A 333 -2.69 -0.71 -27.36
C ASN A 333 -2.07 0.30 -28.34
N GLN A 334 -0.76 0.56 -28.23
CA GLN A 334 -0.04 1.45 -29.15
C GLN A 334 -0.08 0.92 -30.59
N TYR A 335 0.13 -0.38 -30.78
CA TYR A 335 -0.02 -1.03 -32.08
C TYR A 335 -1.41 -0.77 -32.69
N MET A 336 -2.48 -0.93 -31.90
CA MET A 336 -3.85 -0.68 -32.36
C MET A 336 -4.08 0.79 -32.70
N TYR A 337 -3.57 1.71 -31.87
CA TYR A 337 -3.70 3.15 -32.10
C TYR A 337 -3.01 3.60 -33.39
N ASP A 338 -1.77 3.17 -33.61
CA ASP A 338 -0.99 3.52 -34.82
C ASP A 338 -1.64 2.93 -36.09
N TYR A 339 -2.23 1.74 -35.98
CA TYR A 339 -2.99 1.15 -37.09
C TYR A 339 -4.30 1.90 -37.35
N ALA A 340 -5.02 2.27 -36.30
CA ALA A 340 -6.27 3.01 -36.41
C ALA A 340 -6.06 4.38 -37.07
N CYS A 341 -5.03 5.13 -36.64
CA CYS A 341 -4.70 6.44 -37.22
C CYS A 341 -4.44 6.33 -38.73
N ARG A 342 -3.61 5.36 -39.14
CA ARG A 342 -3.34 5.09 -40.56
C ARG A 342 -4.59 4.74 -41.34
N ILE A 343 -5.49 3.92 -40.79
CA ILE A 343 -6.74 3.55 -41.47
C ILE A 343 -7.63 4.78 -41.66
N ILE A 344 -7.81 5.59 -40.63
CA ILE A 344 -8.66 6.78 -40.66
C ILE A 344 -8.15 7.78 -41.70
N GLU A 345 -6.85 8.09 -41.66
CA GLU A 345 -6.22 9.03 -42.58
C GLU A 345 -6.33 8.57 -44.04
N ASN A 346 -6.00 7.30 -44.30
CA ASN A 346 -6.06 6.76 -45.66
C ASN A 346 -7.50 6.62 -46.16
N ALA A 347 -8.45 6.24 -45.30
CA ALA A 347 -9.86 6.20 -45.68
C ALA A 347 -10.40 7.60 -46.02
N ALA A 348 -10.01 8.64 -45.29
CA ALA A 348 -10.36 10.01 -45.64
C ALA A 348 -9.76 10.40 -47.01
N GLN A 349 -8.47 10.16 -47.20
CA GLN A 349 -7.77 10.49 -48.45
C GLN A 349 -8.33 9.75 -49.67
N MET A 350 -8.69 8.47 -49.54
CA MET A 350 -9.31 7.66 -50.59
C MET A 350 -10.58 8.30 -51.18
N HIS A 351 -11.31 9.07 -50.36
CA HIS A 351 -12.55 9.75 -50.73
C HIS A 351 -12.37 11.26 -50.93
N GLY A 352 -11.13 11.75 -51.07
CA GLY A 352 -10.83 13.18 -51.23
C GLY A 352 -11.17 14.04 -50.00
N CYS A 353 -11.32 13.41 -48.85
CA CYS A 353 -11.62 14.06 -47.58
C CYS A 353 -10.35 14.25 -46.75
N THR A 354 -10.44 15.07 -45.69
CA THR A 354 -9.42 15.19 -44.64
C THR A 354 -9.96 14.65 -43.32
N SER A 355 -9.10 14.20 -42.42
CA SER A 355 -9.48 13.76 -41.08
C SER A 355 -8.70 14.50 -40.00
N GLN A 356 -9.35 14.72 -38.85
CA GLN A 356 -8.73 15.18 -37.62
C GLN A 356 -9.02 14.17 -36.51
N ILE A 357 -7.98 13.71 -35.83
CA ILE A 357 -8.09 12.79 -34.69
C ILE A 357 -7.77 13.58 -33.43
N ARG A 358 -8.71 13.59 -32.47
CA ARG A 358 -8.54 14.21 -31.16
C ARG A 358 -8.44 13.12 -30.10
N LEU A 359 -7.37 13.14 -29.33
CA LEU A 359 -7.23 12.28 -28.17
C LEU A 359 -8.21 12.72 -27.08
N MET A 360 -9.04 11.79 -26.64
CA MET A 360 -10.10 12.03 -25.66
C MET A 360 -9.80 11.46 -24.29
N GLY A 361 -8.88 10.49 -24.20
CA GLY A 361 -8.40 9.89 -22.97
C GLY A 361 -7.44 8.72 -23.27
N ALA A 362 -6.58 8.39 -22.31
CA ALA A 362 -5.67 7.26 -22.42
C ALA A 362 -5.29 6.73 -21.03
N ALA A 363 -5.17 5.41 -20.93
CA ALA A 363 -4.60 4.71 -19.78
C ALA A 363 -3.68 3.59 -20.27
N THR A 364 -2.73 3.20 -19.43
CA THR A 364 -1.84 2.07 -19.68
C THR A 364 -2.28 0.86 -18.84
N ASN A 365 -1.66 -0.29 -19.04
CA ASN A 365 -1.72 -1.36 -18.05
C ASN A 365 -0.71 -1.04 -16.94
N SER A 366 -1.05 -1.37 -15.70
CA SER A 366 -0.12 -1.29 -14.58
C SER A 366 -0.27 -2.50 -13.67
N LEU A 367 0.87 -3.08 -13.30
CA LEU A 367 0.96 -4.11 -12.28
C LEU A 367 1.28 -3.51 -10.91
N ASN A 368 0.77 -4.15 -9.88
CA ASN A 368 1.12 -3.85 -8.49
C ASN A 368 2.56 -4.31 -8.21
N THR A 369 3.26 -3.57 -7.35
CA THR A 369 4.59 -3.97 -6.89
C THR A 369 4.46 -5.19 -5.98
N PRO A 370 5.13 -6.32 -6.27
CA PRO A 370 4.94 -7.59 -5.52
C PRO A 370 5.18 -7.47 -4.02
N GLU A 371 6.22 -6.73 -3.62
CA GLU A 371 6.58 -6.56 -2.20
C GLU A 371 5.52 -5.74 -1.46
N LEU A 372 5.03 -4.66 -2.08
CA LEU A 372 3.96 -3.84 -1.51
C LEU A 372 2.64 -4.61 -1.48
N MET A 373 2.35 -5.41 -2.50
CA MET A 373 1.16 -6.27 -2.55
C MET A 373 1.14 -7.27 -1.38
N ASP A 374 2.24 -7.97 -1.13
CA ASP A 374 2.36 -8.92 0.00
C ASP A 374 2.23 -8.20 1.35
N ARG A 375 2.85 -7.02 1.47
CA ARG A 375 2.76 -6.16 2.65
C ARG A 375 1.33 -5.72 2.95
N MET A 376 0.61 -5.21 1.95
CA MET A 376 -0.78 -4.80 2.06
C MET A 376 -1.70 -5.97 2.39
N LYS A 377 -1.43 -7.16 1.83
CA LYS A 377 -2.17 -8.38 2.16
C LYS A 377 -2.00 -8.75 3.63
N LYS A 378 -0.76 -8.79 4.14
CA LYS A 378 -0.46 -9.08 5.56
C LYS A 378 -1.10 -8.07 6.49
N LEU A 379 -1.03 -6.78 6.16
CA LEU A 379 -1.70 -5.72 6.92
C LEU A 379 -3.20 -6.00 7.04
N CYS A 380 -3.86 -6.36 5.94
CA CYS A 380 -5.29 -6.66 5.94
C CYS A 380 -5.62 -7.93 6.74
N GLU A 381 -4.87 -9.02 6.56
CA GLU A 381 -5.15 -10.31 7.19
C GLU A 381 -4.77 -10.35 8.67
N GLU A 382 -3.58 -9.86 9.04
CA GLU A 382 -2.99 -10.00 10.37
C GLU A 382 -3.38 -8.87 11.32
N ARG A 383 -3.38 -7.61 10.84
CA ARG A 383 -3.69 -6.45 11.69
C ARG A 383 -5.18 -6.11 11.67
N LEU A 384 -5.76 -6.01 10.47
CA LEU A 384 -7.16 -5.58 10.31
C LEU A 384 -8.16 -6.73 10.43
N GLN A 385 -7.70 -7.99 10.36
CA GLN A 385 -8.54 -9.18 10.33
C GLN A 385 -9.63 -9.15 9.25
N LEU A 386 -9.32 -8.49 8.12
CA LEU A 386 -10.20 -8.40 6.96
C LEU A 386 -9.96 -9.59 6.02
N PRO A 387 -11.01 -10.24 5.50
CA PRO A 387 -10.84 -11.28 4.49
C PRO A 387 -10.18 -10.68 3.23
N VAL A 388 -9.11 -11.31 2.75
CA VAL A 388 -8.46 -10.94 1.49
C VAL A 388 -8.70 -12.01 0.43
N VAL A 389 -8.99 -11.57 -0.79
CA VAL A 389 -9.08 -12.44 -1.97
C VAL A 389 -8.07 -12.01 -3.01
N TYR A 390 -7.48 -13.01 -3.66
CA TYR A 390 -6.54 -12.77 -4.73
C TYR A 390 -7.26 -12.39 -6.04
N VAL A 391 -6.81 -11.32 -6.69
CA VAL A 391 -7.37 -10.84 -7.96
C VAL A 391 -6.34 -10.98 -9.09
N PRO A 392 -6.51 -11.92 -10.04
CA PRO A 392 -5.51 -12.15 -11.08
C PRO A 392 -5.43 -10.98 -12.07
N GLU A 393 -4.31 -10.89 -12.80
CA GLU A 393 -4.11 -9.92 -13.88
C GLU A 393 -5.29 -9.96 -14.88
N GLY A 394 -5.81 -8.78 -15.22
CA GLY A 394 -6.94 -8.65 -16.14
C GLY A 394 -8.28 -9.14 -15.58
N GLY A 395 -8.35 -9.57 -14.32
CA GLY A 395 -9.56 -10.10 -13.67
C GLY A 395 -10.74 -9.13 -13.56
N VAL A 396 -10.51 -7.83 -13.76
CA VAL A 396 -11.54 -6.77 -13.66
C VAL A 396 -12.09 -6.35 -15.05
N GLY A 397 -11.45 -6.74 -16.16
CA GLY A 397 -11.95 -6.48 -17.54
C GLY A 397 -12.07 -5.01 -17.97
N GLY A 398 -11.71 -4.05 -17.11
CA GLY A 398 -11.79 -2.60 -17.34
C GLY A 398 -10.45 -1.91 -17.66
N SER A 399 -10.49 -0.59 -17.78
CA SER A 399 -9.31 0.29 -17.92
C SER A 399 -9.43 1.39 -16.89
N GLU A 400 -8.31 1.83 -16.30
CA GLU A 400 -8.27 2.76 -15.17
C GLU A 400 -7.01 3.63 -15.34
N ASP A 401 -7.14 4.96 -15.18
CA ASP A 401 -6.04 5.90 -15.40
C ASP A 401 -5.15 6.13 -14.17
N TYR A 402 -5.48 5.53 -13.01
CA TYR A 402 -4.51 5.28 -11.93
C TYR A 402 -3.21 4.64 -12.45
N SER A 403 -3.30 3.85 -13.54
CA SER A 403 -2.14 3.32 -14.24
C SER A 403 -1.10 4.39 -14.60
N CYS A 404 -1.51 5.61 -14.97
CA CYS A 404 -0.58 6.71 -15.23
C CYS A 404 0.17 7.15 -13.96
N MET A 405 -0.48 7.13 -12.81
CA MET A 405 0.12 7.47 -11.52
C MET A 405 1.09 6.39 -11.07
N SER A 406 0.66 5.14 -11.16
CA SER A 406 1.44 3.96 -10.83
C SER A 406 2.74 3.88 -11.63
N GLU A 407 2.68 4.03 -12.95
CA GLU A 407 3.87 3.99 -13.79
C GLU A 407 4.81 5.16 -13.48
N ARG A 408 4.30 6.38 -13.25
CA ARG A 408 5.15 7.53 -12.88
C ARG A 408 5.94 7.29 -11.59
N VAL A 409 5.30 6.72 -10.57
CA VAL A 409 5.95 6.42 -9.28
C VAL A 409 7.02 5.34 -9.46
N LYS A 410 6.70 4.27 -10.20
CA LYS A 410 7.66 3.20 -10.50
C LYS A 410 8.83 3.66 -11.36
N GLU A 411 8.61 4.56 -12.32
CA GLU A 411 9.67 5.22 -13.11
C GLU A 411 10.68 5.98 -12.23
N HIS A 412 10.24 6.49 -11.07
CA HIS A 412 11.09 7.16 -10.08
C HIS A 412 11.61 6.22 -8.97
N GLY A 413 11.40 4.91 -9.10
CA GLY A 413 11.88 3.91 -8.15
C GLY A 413 10.95 3.62 -6.97
N GLY A 414 9.75 4.21 -6.94
CA GLY A 414 8.74 3.96 -5.93
C GLY A 414 7.91 2.69 -6.19
N GLN A 415 6.96 2.43 -5.30
CA GLN A 415 6.07 1.27 -5.33
C GLN A 415 4.60 1.69 -5.54
N SER A 416 3.80 0.79 -6.10
CA SER A 416 2.38 1.04 -6.35
C SER A 416 1.51 -0.15 -6.00
N CYS A 417 0.37 0.10 -5.35
CA CYS A 417 -0.64 -0.93 -5.11
C CYS A 417 -2.05 -0.37 -5.28
N TYR A 418 -2.79 -0.95 -6.22
CA TYR A 418 -4.21 -0.74 -6.42
C TYR A 418 -4.99 -1.96 -5.93
N PHE A 419 -5.95 -1.76 -5.04
CA PHE A 419 -6.75 -2.84 -4.45
C PHE A 419 -8.26 -2.62 -4.66
N LEU A 420 -9.06 -3.66 -4.43
CA LEU A 420 -10.51 -3.59 -4.52
C LEU A 420 -11.10 -3.63 -3.13
N ASN A 421 -12.00 -2.70 -2.84
CA ASN A 421 -12.86 -2.75 -1.67
C ASN A 421 -14.16 -3.45 -2.08
N LEU A 422 -14.22 -4.75 -1.80
CA LEU A 422 -15.26 -5.63 -2.31
C LEU A 422 -16.44 -5.68 -1.35
N SER A 423 -17.64 -5.53 -1.89
CA SER A 423 -18.87 -5.57 -1.11
C SER A 423 -20.04 -6.11 -1.93
N LYS A 424 -21.22 -6.17 -1.32
CA LYS A 424 -22.43 -6.48 -2.07
C LYS A 424 -22.84 -5.30 -2.93
N CYS A 425 -23.01 -5.53 -4.23
CA CYS A 425 -23.53 -4.53 -5.15
C CYS A 425 -24.99 -4.82 -5.51
N HIS A 426 -25.82 -3.80 -5.68
CA HIS A 426 -27.21 -3.93 -6.11
C HIS A 426 -27.36 -4.14 -7.63
N ALA A 427 -26.33 -3.78 -8.40
CA ALA A 427 -26.19 -4.07 -9.82
C ALA A 427 -24.71 -4.02 -10.23
N THR A 428 -24.40 -4.38 -11.48
CA THR A 428 -23.06 -4.17 -12.06
C THR A 428 -22.71 -2.70 -12.17
N LEU A 429 -21.42 -2.36 -12.14
CA LEU A 429 -20.92 -1.01 -12.43
C LEU A 429 -21.54 -0.45 -13.73
N HIS A 430 -21.76 0.86 -13.75
CA HIS A 430 -22.34 1.67 -14.83
C HIS A 430 -23.83 1.39 -15.11
N ASN A 431 -24.49 0.63 -14.24
CA ASN A 431 -25.93 0.39 -14.30
C ASN A 431 -26.70 1.48 -13.53
N ASP A 432 -27.93 1.80 -13.94
CA ASP A 432 -28.80 2.80 -13.31
C ASP A 432 -29.31 2.40 -11.91
N ARG A 433 -29.13 1.13 -11.53
CA ARG A 433 -29.39 0.56 -10.21
C ARG A 433 -28.13 0.24 -9.41
N PHE A 434 -26.94 0.64 -9.90
CA PHE A 434 -25.70 0.41 -9.17
C PHE A 434 -25.72 1.09 -7.80
N ASP A 435 -25.36 0.34 -6.78
CA ASP A 435 -25.10 0.83 -5.43
C ASP A 435 -24.35 -0.27 -4.67
N PHE A 436 -23.59 0.07 -3.62
CA PHE A 436 -22.77 -0.87 -2.87
C PHE A 436 -23.04 -0.80 -1.35
N ASP A 437 -22.77 -1.90 -0.63
CA ASP A 437 -22.91 -1.97 0.83
C ASP A 437 -22.00 -0.95 1.53
N GLU A 438 -22.61 0.03 2.20
CA GLU A 438 -21.92 1.14 2.85
C GLU A 438 -20.92 0.72 3.94
N LYS A 439 -20.99 -0.52 4.46
CA LYS A 439 -19.97 -1.07 5.36
C LYS A 439 -18.57 -1.12 4.75
N ALA A 440 -18.48 -1.18 3.42
CA ALA A 440 -17.21 -1.12 2.70
C ALA A 440 -16.44 0.18 3.00
N LEU A 441 -17.12 1.29 3.29
CA LEU A 441 -16.49 2.58 3.56
C LEU A 441 -15.49 2.49 4.73
N VAL A 442 -15.92 1.89 5.84
CA VAL A 442 -15.08 1.74 7.05
C VAL A 442 -13.85 0.88 6.75
N ASN A 443 -14.02 -0.21 6.00
CA ASN A 443 -12.89 -1.08 5.61
C ASN A 443 -11.87 -0.33 4.75
N GLY A 444 -12.34 0.48 3.79
CA GLY A 444 -11.46 1.32 2.97
C GLY A 444 -10.65 2.29 3.84
N VAL A 445 -11.33 2.98 4.78
CA VAL A 445 -10.67 3.93 5.69
C VAL A 445 -9.62 3.23 6.55
N LYS A 446 -9.95 2.05 7.12
CA LYS A 446 -9.01 1.23 7.91
C LYS A 446 -7.76 0.87 7.09
N VAL A 447 -7.94 0.34 5.88
CA VAL A 447 -6.82 -0.08 5.02
C VAL A 447 -5.89 1.08 4.71
N PHE A 448 -6.39 2.22 4.22
CA PHE A 448 -5.53 3.35 3.89
C PHE A 448 -4.84 3.96 5.11
N THR A 449 -5.55 4.08 6.24
CA THR A 449 -5.01 4.71 7.45
C THR A 449 -3.94 3.83 8.10
N CYS A 450 -4.21 2.53 8.25
CA CYS A 450 -3.23 1.60 8.79
C CYS A 450 -2.06 1.39 7.83
N ALA A 451 -2.26 1.45 6.51
CA ALA A 451 -1.16 1.40 5.55
C ALA A 451 -0.25 2.62 5.67
N ALA A 452 -0.80 3.80 5.95
CA ALA A 452 0.01 5.00 6.21
C ALA A 452 0.93 4.78 7.42
N VAL A 453 0.39 4.28 8.53
CA VAL A 453 1.17 3.98 9.73
C VAL A 453 2.21 2.89 9.47
N ASP A 454 1.80 1.78 8.88
CA ASP A 454 2.69 0.67 8.55
C ASP A 454 3.87 1.13 7.68
N LEU A 455 3.59 1.86 6.59
CA LEU A 455 4.62 2.32 5.67
C LEU A 455 5.55 3.38 6.29
N LEU A 456 5.01 4.36 7.02
CA LEU A 456 5.77 5.48 7.58
C LEU A 456 6.47 5.16 8.90
N MET A 457 6.00 4.16 9.66
CA MET A 457 6.51 3.84 10.99
C MET A 457 7.16 2.46 11.09
N GLU A 458 6.72 1.45 10.33
CA GLU A 458 7.28 0.09 10.38
C GLU A 458 8.30 -0.20 9.27
N SER A 459 8.64 0.79 8.43
CA SER A 459 9.73 0.67 7.44
C SER A 459 11.14 0.58 8.05
N THR A 460 11.25 0.42 9.37
CA THR A 460 12.50 0.28 10.13
C THR A 460 12.92 -1.17 10.41
N LEU A 461 12.16 -2.19 9.99
CA LEU A 461 12.55 -3.57 10.28
C LEU A 461 13.73 -4.04 9.42
N ASP A 462 14.84 -4.35 10.11
CA ASP A 462 16.07 -4.91 9.54
C ASP A 462 15.77 -6.16 8.66
N PRO A 463 16.22 -6.19 7.39
CA PRO A 463 16.08 -7.36 6.54
C PRO A 463 16.63 -8.66 7.15
N ALA A 464 17.66 -8.57 8.00
CA ALA A 464 18.17 -9.74 8.70
C ALA A 464 17.23 -10.20 9.81
N PHE A 465 16.55 -9.29 10.53
CA PHE A 465 15.45 -9.62 11.45
C PHE A 465 14.30 -10.34 10.73
N LEU A 466 13.90 -9.85 9.55
CA LEU A 466 12.84 -10.47 8.75
C LEU A 466 13.18 -11.90 8.32
N GLU A 467 14.43 -12.18 7.93
CA GLU A 467 14.83 -13.54 7.60
C GLU A 467 14.88 -14.46 8.84
N ARG A 468 15.30 -13.94 10.02
CA ARG A 468 15.23 -14.70 11.28
C ARG A 468 13.79 -15.06 11.65
N ASP A 469 12.87 -14.11 11.56
CA ASP A 469 11.43 -14.35 11.77
C ASP A 469 10.87 -15.38 10.78
N ARG A 470 11.24 -15.29 9.50
CA ARG A 470 10.83 -16.26 8.47
C ARG A 470 11.32 -17.69 8.78
N LEU A 471 12.56 -17.84 9.22
CA LEU A 471 13.13 -19.13 9.62
C LEU A 471 12.40 -19.71 10.83
N ARG A 472 12.13 -18.89 11.86
CA ARG A 472 11.36 -19.29 13.06
C ARG A 472 9.95 -19.76 12.71
N LYS A 473 9.21 -18.99 11.90
CA LYS A 473 7.88 -19.36 11.40
C LYS A 473 7.89 -20.66 10.56
N SER A 474 9.03 -20.97 9.93
CA SER A 474 9.23 -22.20 9.16
C SER A 474 9.74 -23.39 9.99
N GLY A 475 9.94 -23.21 11.31
CA GLY A 475 10.48 -24.24 12.20
C GLY A 475 11.96 -24.57 11.95
N ILE A 476 12.71 -23.68 11.29
CA ILE A 476 14.13 -23.85 10.99
C ILE A 476 14.92 -23.05 12.04
N PRO A 477 15.82 -23.67 12.82
CA PRO A 477 16.56 -22.96 13.85
C PRO A 477 17.52 -21.93 13.24
N VAL A 478 17.48 -20.70 13.75
CA VAL A 478 18.35 -19.63 13.28
C VAL A 478 19.81 -19.94 13.64
N LYS A 479 20.71 -19.77 12.66
CA LYS A 479 22.15 -19.83 12.87
C LYS A 479 22.61 -18.50 13.50
N ILE A 480 23.13 -18.56 14.71
CA ILE A 480 23.61 -17.40 15.46
C ILE A 480 25.04 -17.08 15.08
N ALA A 481 25.91 -18.10 15.10
CA ALA A 481 27.30 -17.94 14.71
C ALA A 481 27.90 -19.25 14.23
N GLU A 482 28.94 -19.13 13.42
CA GLU A 482 29.73 -20.26 12.97
C GLU A 482 31.21 -19.91 13.09
N THR A 483 31.93 -20.69 13.89
CA THR A 483 33.36 -20.51 14.10
C THR A 483 34.14 -21.60 13.36
N GLU A 484 35.46 -21.63 13.55
CA GLU A 484 36.31 -22.69 13.01
C GLU A 484 35.84 -24.08 13.47
N ARG A 485 35.46 -24.22 14.75
CA ARG A 485 35.13 -25.52 15.36
C ARG A 485 33.65 -25.68 15.76
N LEU A 486 32.90 -24.60 15.89
CA LEU A 486 31.57 -24.61 16.50
C LEU A 486 30.50 -24.08 15.55
N LEU A 487 29.31 -24.67 15.65
CA LEU A 487 28.05 -24.11 15.17
C LEU A 487 27.22 -23.72 16.39
N ILE A 488 26.77 -22.46 16.44
CA ILE A 488 25.88 -21.94 17.47
C ILE A 488 24.56 -21.58 16.80
N ARG A 489 23.47 -22.18 17.28
CA ARG A 489 22.13 -22.01 16.69
C ARG A 489 21.03 -22.18 17.73
N GLU A 490 19.85 -21.62 17.47
CA GLU A 490 18.69 -21.72 18.36
C GLU A 490 18.40 -23.15 18.79
N THR A 491 18.16 -23.36 20.09
CA THR A 491 17.86 -24.68 20.63
C THR A 491 16.53 -25.18 20.06
N ILE A 492 16.49 -26.44 19.67
CA ILE A 492 15.28 -27.11 19.18
C ILE A 492 14.88 -28.24 20.14
N PRO A 493 13.61 -28.68 20.16
CA PRO A 493 13.15 -29.70 21.11
C PRO A 493 13.97 -31.00 21.08
N SER A 494 14.50 -31.39 19.92
CA SER A 494 15.33 -32.59 19.80
C SER A 494 16.69 -32.52 20.48
N ASP A 495 17.15 -31.33 20.89
CA ASP A 495 18.43 -31.15 21.59
C ASP A 495 18.33 -31.40 23.09
N ILE A 496 17.12 -31.25 23.64
CA ILE A 496 16.88 -31.20 25.08
C ILE A 496 17.43 -32.45 25.80
N PRO A 497 17.26 -33.68 25.29
CA PRO A 497 17.83 -34.86 25.94
C PRO A 497 19.36 -34.82 26.09
N ASP A 498 20.08 -34.38 25.05
CA ASP A 498 21.54 -34.30 25.07
C ASP A 498 22.02 -33.16 25.99
N LEU A 499 21.32 -32.02 25.97
CA LEU A 499 21.58 -30.89 26.88
C LEU A 499 21.32 -31.29 28.34
N TYR A 500 20.26 -32.06 28.61
CA TYR A 500 19.92 -32.59 29.93
C TYR A 500 20.96 -33.56 30.47
N GLU A 501 21.53 -34.41 29.62
CA GLU A 501 22.64 -35.27 30.03
C GLU A 501 23.88 -34.43 30.39
N ILE A 502 24.22 -33.42 29.59
CA ILE A 502 25.34 -32.50 29.84
C ILE A 502 25.13 -31.73 31.16
N TRP A 503 23.90 -31.30 31.46
CA TRP A 503 23.54 -30.65 32.72
C TRP A 503 23.78 -31.57 33.92
N ASN A 504 23.25 -32.79 33.88
CA ASN A 504 23.36 -33.75 34.98
C ASN A 504 24.80 -34.17 35.28
N GLN A 505 25.66 -34.19 34.27
CA GLN A 505 27.09 -34.46 34.45
C GLN A 505 27.88 -33.23 34.94
N GLY A 506 27.32 -32.03 34.74
CA GLY A 506 28.06 -30.76 34.80
C GLY A 506 28.10 -30.06 36.15
N GLY A 507 27.22 -30.43 37.10
CA GLY A 507 27.23 -29.95 38.49
C GLY A 507 27.12 -28.42 38.65
N MET A 508 26.43 -27.73 37.74
CA MET A 508 26.24 -26.28 37.84
C MET A 508 24.94 -25.99 38.60
N VAL A 509 25.02 -25.13 39.61
CA VAL A 509 23.84 -24.53 40.23
C VAL A 509 23.30 -23.55 39.20
N ARG A 510 22.10 -23.79 38.66
CA ARG A 510 21.36 -22.75 37.94
C ARG A 510 21.27 -21.56 38.89
N GLY A 511 21.57 -20.34 38.43
CA GLY A 511 21.25 -19.14 39.20
C GLY A 511 19.72 -19.02 39.37
N THR A 512 19.12 -18.01 38.76
CA THR A 512 17.67 -17.73 38.82
C THR A 512 16.78 -18.76 38.10
N VAL A 513 17.34 -19.76 37.42
CA VAL A 513 16.57 -20.79 36.71
C VAL A 513 16.31 -21.98 37.65
N PRO A 514 15.09 -22.52 37.80
CA PRO A 514 14.82 -23.60 38.76
C PRO A 514 15.59 -24.87 38.41
N VAL A 515 16.24 -25.56 39.36
CA VAL A 515 16.79 -26.91 39.09
C VAL A 515 15.62 -27.89 38.90
N LEU A 516 15.39 -28.33 37.66
CA LEU A 516 14.35 -29.29 37.30
C LEU A 516 14.92 -30.71 37.44
N ASN A 517 14.17 -31.61 38.06
CA ASN A 517 14.70 -32.90 38.51
C ASN A 517 14.47 -34.04 37.51
N THR A 518 13.67 -33.78 36.46
CA THR A 518 13.32 -34.77 35.45
C THR A 518 13.47 -34.22 34.03
N LEU A 519 13.74 -35.11 33.07
CA LEU A 519 13.82 -34.76 31.65
C LEU A 519 12.48 -34.19 31.13
N ASP A 520 11.35 -34.68 31.66
CA ASP A 520 10.03 -34.21 31.25
C ASP A 520 9.77 -32.77 31.68
N GLU A 521 10.09 -32.41 32.93
CA GLU A 521 10.03 -31.03 33.44
C GLU A 521 10.96 -30.10 32.65
N GLU A 522 12.18 -30.56 32.36
CA GLU A 522 13.15 -29.81 31.55
C GLU A 522 12.65 -29.58 30.12
N THR A 523 12.02 -30.59 29.53
CA THR A 523 11.43 -30.51 28.20
C THR A 523 10.32 -29.49 28.16
N GLU A 524 9.39 -29.53 29.11
CA GLU A 524 8.29 -28.56 29.20
C GLU A 524 8.81 -27.12 29.36
N PHE A 525 9.80 -26.93 30.23
CA PHE A 525 10.43 -25.63 30.45
C PHE A 525 11.14 -25.11 29.19
N MET A 526 11.99 -25.93 28.57
CA MET A 526 12.76 -25.54 27.39
C MET A 526 11.86 -25.33 26.17
N GLU A 527 10.79 -26.10 25.99
CA GLU A 527 9.80 -25.84 24.95
C GLU A 527 9.08 -24.50 25.15
N ALA A 528 8.72 -24.16 26.40
CA ALA A 528 8.18 -22.84 26.71
C ALA A 528 9.21 -21.73 26.45
N TYR A 529 10.47 -21.95 26.86
CA TYR A 529 11.57 -21.02 26.61
C TYR A 529 11.78 -20.78 25.11
N ILE A 530 11.86 -21.84 24.29
CA ILE A 530 12.02 -21.75 22.83
C ILE A 530 10.84 -20.99 22.21
N ARG A 531 9.60 -21.25 22.66
CA ARG A 531 8.41 -20.58 22.14
C ARG A 531 8.34 -19.08 22.46
N HIS A 532 8.87 -18.67 23.61
CA HIS A 532 8.60 -17.33 24.14
C HIS A 532 9.84 -16.44 24.18
N ALA A 533 11.02 -16.97 24.54
CA ALA A 533 12.22 -16.16 24.75
C ALA A 533 12.85 -15.67 23.44
N TYR A 534 13.09 -16.55 22.47
CA TYR A 534 13.74 -16.16 21.21
C TYR A 534 12.90 -15.20 20.36
N LEU A 535 11.58 -15.37 20.37
CA LEU A 535 10.67 -14.49 19.63
C LEU A 535 10.59 -13.10 20.26
N PHE A 536 10.69 -13.01 21.58
CA PHE A 536 10.53 -11.75 22.30
C PHE A 536 11.83 -10.95 22.42
N TYR A 537 12.95 -11.61 22.70
CA TYR A 537 14.23 -10.93 22.96
C TYR A 537 15.19 -10.93 21.75
N ASP A 538 14.92 -11.71 20.69
CA ASP A 538 15.86 -12.01 19.58
C ASP A 538 17.20 -12.64 20.03
N PHE A 539 17.30 -12.99 21.33
CA PHE A 539 18.41 -13.72 21.94
C PHE A 539 17.93 -14.70 23.01
N GLY A 540 18.82 -15.61 23.39
CA GLY A 540 18.58 -16.59 24.44
C GLY A 540 19.78 -17.51 24.61
N LEU A 541 19.62 -18.59 25.37
CA LEU A 541 20.61 -19.66 25.46
C LEU A 541 20.54 -20.55 24.23
N TRP A 542 21.63 -20.69 23.48
CA TRP A 542 21.67 -21.42 22.21
C TRP A 542 22.49 -22.70 22.29
N THR A 543 22.15 -23.69 21.45
CA THR A 543 22.86 -24.97 21.40
C THR A 543 24.22 -24.79 20.73
N VAL A 544 25.26 -25.36 21.33
CA VAL A 544 26.63 -25.35 20.81
C VAL A 544 26.99 -26.74 20.30
N ILE A 545 27.32 -26.83 19.01
CA ILE A 545 27.61 -28.08 18.31
C ILE A 545 29.06 -28.06 17.83
N GLU A 546 29.81 -29.13 18.11
CA GLU A 546 31.17 -29.31 17.56
C GLU A 546 31.09 -29.80 16.11
N LYS A 547 31.56 -29.00 15.16
CA LYS A 547 31.40 -29.25 13.71
C LYS A 547 32.02 -30.58 13.27
N GLN A 548 33.12 -31.00 13.88
CA GLN A 548 33.83 -32.21 13.48
C GLN A 548 33.06 -33.49 13.82
N SER A 549 32.43 -33.53 15.00
CA SER A 549 31.72 -34.71 15.50
C SER A 549 30.20 -34.63 15.26
N GLY A 550 29.68 -33.43 15.00
CA GLY A 550 28.24 -33.16 14.94
C GLY A 550 27.54 -33.27 16.30
N GLN A 551 28.29 -33.43 17.39
CA GLN A 551 27.75 -33.63 18.72
C GLN A 551 27.40 -32.30 19.38
N ILE A 552 26.30 -32.29 20.13
CA ILE A 552 25.99 -31.21 21.07
C ILE A 552 27.01 -31.27 22.21
N ILE A 553 27.72 -30.17 22.43
CA ILE A 553 28.77 -30.10 23.45
C ILE A 553 28.43 -29.16 24.61
N GLY A 554 27.32 -28.43 24.50
CA GLY A 554 26.88 -27.50 25.50
C GLY A 554 25.83 -26.51 25.02
N GLN A 555 25.61 -25.49 25.84
CA GLN A 555 24.71 -24.38 25.58
C GLN A 555 25.40 -23.07 25.97
N ALA A 556 25.23 -22.02 25.20
CA ALA A 556 25.76 -20.69 25.53
C ALA A 556 24.91 -19.61 24.89
N GLY A 557 24.80 -18.46 25.54
CA GLY A 557 24.04 -17.34 25.00
C GLY A 557 23.82 -16.24 26.01
N LEU A 558 22.73 -15.51 25.81
CA LEU A 558 22.36 -14.33 26.57
C LEU A 558 21.02 -14.56 27.26
N PHE A 559 20.83 -13.97 28.45
CA PHE A 559 19.54 -13.96 29.13
C PHE A 559 19.42 -12.73 30.02
N VAL A 560 18.19 -12.30 30.29
CA VAL A 560 17.90 -11.22 31.23
C VAL A 560 18.03 -11.77 32.65
N SER A 561 18.84 -11.12 33.49
CA SER A 561 19.15 -11.58 34.84
C SER A 561 18.47 -10.70 35.90
N GLU A 562 17.47 -11.26 36.59
CA GLU A 562 16.78 -10.55 37.69
C GLU A 562 17.73 -10.18 38.85
N LEU A 563 18.84 -10.91 39.01
CA LEU A 563 19.87 -10.61 40.03
C LEU A 563 20.72 -9.38 39.68
N LEU A 564 20.65 -8.91 38.44
CA LEU A 564 21.40 -7.78 37.91
C LEU A 564 20.49 -6.64 37.47
N ASP A 565 19.31 -6.49 38.10
CA ASP A 565 18.34 -5.44 37.78
C ASP A 565 17.94 -5.48 36.28
N ASP A 566 17.60 -6.67 35.81
CA ASP A 566 17.21 -6.98 34.42
C ASP A 566 18.29 -6.69 33.35
N ALA A 567 19.56 -6.63 33.76
CA ALA A 567 20.67 -6.53 32.81
C ALA A 567 20.88 -7.82 32.00
N VAL A 568 21.44 -7.68 30.79
CA VAL A 568 21.73 -8.82 29.90
C VAL A 568 23.00 -9.53 30.35
N GLU A 569 22.87 -10.80 30.70
CA GLU A 569 23.93 -11.65 31.18
C GLU A 569 24.38 -12.66 30.12
N LEU A 570 25.68 -12.83 29.96
CA LEU A 570 26.27 -13.90 29.16
C LEU A 570 26.50 -15.14 30.02
N GLY A 571 25.91 -16.27 29.64
CA GLY A 571 26.14 -17.56 30.27
C GLY A 571 26.55 -18.64 29.30
N TYR A 572 27.24 -19.65 29.84
CA TYR A 572 27.57 -20.86 29.10
C TYR A 572 27.64 -22.09 29.99
N LEU A 573 27.44 -23.23 29.36
CA LEU A 573 27.72 -24.55 29.88
C LEU A 573 28.40 -25.38 28.79
N ILE A 574 29.56 -25.93 29.11
CA ILE A 574 30.27 -26.88 28.27
C ILE A 574 30.39 -28.22 29.01
N GLY A 575 30.03 -29.32 28.34
CA GLY A 575 30.06 -30.66 28.89
C GLY A 575 31.46 -31.08 29.35
N GLN A 576 31.53 -31.91 30.40
CA GLN A 576 32.77 -32.23 31.11
C GLN A 576 33.88 -32.74 30.18
N SER A 577 33.54 -33.61 29.22
CA SER A 577 34.45 -34.18 28.21
C SER A 577 35.00 -33.16 27.20
N TYR A 578 34.44 -31.96 27.16
CA TYR A 578 34.78 -30.87 26.23
C TYR A 578 35.44 -29.67 26.94
N ARG A 579 35.51 -29.67 28.28
CA ARG A 579 36.20 -28.63 29.06
C ARG A 579 37.72 -28.66 28.83
N GLY A 580 38.38 -27.52 29.02
CA GLY A 580 39.84 -27.38 28.83
C GLY A 580 40.32 -27.32 27.37
N LYS A 581 39.42 -27.44 26.38
CA LYS A 581 39.73 -27.39 24.94
C LYS A 581 39.54 -26.01 24.29
N GLY A 582 39.21 -25.01 25.09
CA GLY A 582 39.00 -23.62 24.66
C GLY A 582 37.60 -23.31 24.11
N TYR A 583 36.66 -24.26 24.10
CA TYR A 583 35.32 -24.05 23.52
C TYR A 583 34.52 -22.94 24.19
N ALA A 584 34.57 -22.82 25.52
CA ALA A 584 33.89 -21.73 26.24
C ALA A 584 34.37 -20.33 25.80
N GLN A 585 35.67 -20.19 25.55
CA GLN A 585 36.24 -18.92 25.07
C GLN A 585 35.86 -18.65 23.61
N GLU A 586 35.81 -19.69 22.76
CA GLU A 586 35.43 -19.57 21.35
C GLU A 586 33.95 -19.22 21.19
N CYS A 587 33.05 -19.91 21.90
CA CYS A 587 31.62 -19.58 21.86
C CYS A 587 31.35 -18.22 22.48
N GLY A 588 32.01 -17.88 23.60
CA GLY A 588 31.87 -16.56 24.22
C GLY A 588 32.28 -15.41 23.29
N ARG A 589 33.34 -15.57 22.47
CA ARG A 589 33.72 -14.55 21.46
C ARG A 589 32.69 -14.40 20.35
N ALA A 590 32.15 -15.51 19.88
CA ALA A 590 31.12 -15.49 18.85
C ALA A 590 29.82 -14.83 19.37
N ILE A 591 29.44 -15.10 20.62
CA ILE A 591 28.27 -14.49 21.27
C ILE A 591 28.51 -13.00 21.54
N LEU A 592 29.71 -12.59 21.96
CA LEU A 592 30.05 -11.18 22.08
C LEU A 592 29.93 -10.45 20.74
N ALA A 593 30.46 -11.03 19.66
CA ALA A 593 30.31 -10.46 18.33
C ALA A 593 28.85 -10.39 17.90
N TYR A 594 28.02 -11.40 18.20
CA TYR A 594 26.59 -11.34 17.93
C TYR A 594 25.88 -10.25 18.76
N ALA A 595 26.25 -10.10 20.03
CA ALA A 595 25.70 -9.08 20.90
C ALA A 595 26.01 -7.66 20.42
N GLU A 596 27.22 -7.45 19.90
CA GLU A 596 27.69 -6.17 19.38
C GLU A 596 27.15 -5.92 17.96
N GLU A 597 27.36 -6.84 17.03
CA GLU A 597 27.10 -6.64 15.60
C GLU A 597 25.63 -6.85 15.19
N VAL A 598 24.86 -7.62 15.97
CA VAL A 598 23.48 -8.00 15.60
C VAL A 598 22.45 -7.47 16.59
N LEU A 599 22.74 -7.53 17.89
CA LEU A 599 21.80 -7.07 18.93
C LEU A 599 22.03 -5.62 19.36
N ASP A 600 23.13 -4.99 18.92
CA ASP A 600 23.51 -3.61 19.26
C ASP A 600 23.47 -3.33 20.78
N LEU A 601 23.93 -4.31 21.57
CA LEU A 601 24.01 -4.15 23.02
C LEU A 601 25.20 -3.26 23.38
N GLU A 602 25.00 -2.26 24.24
CA GLU A 602 26.09 -1.37 24.70
C GLU A 602 26.96 -2.04 25.77
N GLU A 603 26.38 -2.96 26.54
CA GLU A 603 27.01 -3.56 27.71
C GLU A 603 26.51 -5.00 27.91
N LEU A 604 27.40 -5.86 28.41
CA LEU A 604 27.06 -7.21 28.86
C LEU A 604 27.63 -7.46 30.25
N HIS A 605 26.92 -8.29 31.01
CA HIS A 605 27.31 -8.69 32.35
C HIS A 605 27.56 -10.20 32.45
N VAL A 606 28.27 -10.60 33.51
CA VAL A 606 28.43 -12.00 33.92
C VAL A 606 28.35 -12.08 35.44
N LEU A 607 27.61 -13.08 35.95
CA LEU A 607 27.68 -13.50 37.35
C LEU A 607 28.43 -14.82 37.46
N ILE A 608 29.48 -14.85 38.27
CA ILE A 608 30.38 -16.01 38.38
C ILE A 608 30.63 -16.33 39.85
N ASP A 609 30.51 -17.60 40.24
CA ASP A 609 30.94 -18.02 41.58
C ASP A 609 32.45 -17.80 41.77
N ARG A 610 32.83 -17.15 42.88
CA ARG A 610 34.19 -16.80 43.30
C ARG A 610 35.12 -18.01 43.38
N THR A 611 34.56 -19.21 43.58
CA THR A 611 35.32 -20.47 43.62
C THR A 611 35.53 -21.09 42.22
N ASN A 612 34.88 -20.54 41.18
CA ASN A 612 35.00 -21.01 39.81
C ASN A 612 36.10 -20.26 39.03
N ASP A 613 37.35 -20.56 39.38
CA ASP A 613 38.55 -20.00 38.73
C ASP A 613 38.56 -20.17 37.20
N THR A 614 37.93 -21.23 36.70
CA THR A 614 37.88 -21.52 35.26
C THR A 614 37.00 -20.50 34.53
N SER A 615 35.78 -20.24 35.03
CA SER A 615 34.89 -19.25 34.43
C SER A 615 35.40 -17.83 34.60
N LEU A 616 36.03 -17.51 35.74
CA LEU A 616 36.71 -16.22 35.94
C LEU A 616 37.78 -15.99 34.87
N HIS A 617 38.62 -17.00 34.60
CA HIS A 617 39.66 -16.89 33.56
C HIS A 617 39.08 -16.76 32.15
N VAL A 618 37.95 -17.42 31.86
CA VAL A 618 37.25 -17.26 30.58
C VAL A 618 36.72 -15.83 30.44
N ALA A 619 36.04 -15.30 31.46
CA ALA A 619 35.51 -13.94 31.48
C ALA A 619 36.63 -12.89 31.28
N GLN A 620 37.77 -13.04 31.96
CA GLN A 620 38.95 -12.17 31.76
C GLN A 620 39.43 -12.17 30.30
N LYS A 621 39.51 -13.36 29.68
CA LYS A 621 39.94 -13.50 28.28
C LYS A 621 38.93 -12.98 27.25
N LEU A 622 37.67 -12.88 27.64
CA LEU A 622 36.59 -12.27 26.86
C LEU A 622 36.55 -10.73 27.07
N GLY A 623 37.29 -10.23 28.07
CA GLY A 623 37.45 -8.80 28.35
C GLY A 623 36.50 -8.25 29.40
N PHE A 624 35.83 -9.11 30.17
CA PHE A 624 35.02 -8.69 31.31
C PHE A 624 35.90 -8.25 32.48
N GLY A 625 35.45 -7.24 33.22
CA GLY A 625 36.11 -6.73 34.42
C GLY A 625 35.12 -6.33 35.52
N PRO A 626 35.61 -6.02 36.73
CA PRO A 626 34.76 -5.72 37.90
C PRO A 626 33.76 -4.60 37.66
N TYR A 627 32.49 -4.82 38.02
CA TYR A 627 31.41 -3.83 37.97
C TYR A 627 31.12 -3.27 39.37
N GLY A 628 31.22 -1.95 39.55
CA GLY A 628 30.93 -1.29 40.83
C GLY A 628 31.80 -1.73 42.02
N GLN A 629 31.37 -1.40 43.26
CA GLN A 629 31.91 -1.95 44.51
C GLN A 629 31.07 -3.15 44.96
N ASP A 630 31.32 -4.37 44.45
CA ASP A 630 30.85 -5.68 44.95
C ASP A 630 29.62 -5.69 45.92
N GLN A 631 28.48 -5.09 45.54
CA GLN A 631 27.22 -5.18 46.27
C GLN A 631 26.10 -5.54 45.30
N ILE A 632 25.72 -6.82 45.29
CA ILE A 632 24.52 -7.30 44.62
C ILE A 632 23.33 -6.94 45.51
N HIS A 633 22.37 -6.17 45.01
CA HIS A 633 21.12 -5.85 45.72
C HIS A 633 20.15 -7.03 45.57
N GLY A 634 19.75 -7.66 46.68
CA GLY A 634 18.67 -8.67 46.63
C GLY A 634 18.56 -9.73 47.73
N ALA A 635 19.29 -9.66 48.85
CA ALA A 635 19.15 -10.65 49.93
C ALA A 635 18.40 -10.09 51.16
N GLU A 636 17.07 -10.12 51.13
CA GLU A 636 16.26 -10.03 52.35
C GLU A 636 16.15 -11.42 53.00
N THR A 637 17.13 -11.76 53.82
CA THR A 637 17.04 -12.45 55.13
C THR A 637 18.36 -13.14 55.43
N ALA A 638 18.88 -12.85 56.62
CA ALA A 638 20.12 -13.41 57.12
C ALA A 638 19.87 -14.79 57.74
N GLU A 639 20.28 -15.85 57.05
CA GLU A 639 20.84 -17.08 57.65
C GLU A 639 21.38 -17.99 56.51
N ASP A 640 22.67 -18.32 56.63
CA ASP A 640 23.50 -19.24 55.83
C ASP A 640 24.12 -18.78 54.48
N THR A 641 25.47 -18.76 54.50
CA THR A 641 26.46 -18.60 53.41
C THR A 641 26.62 -17.22 52.77
N GLU A 642 27.76 -16.59 53.10
CA GLU A 642 28.26 -15.34 52.53
C GLU A 642 28.26 -15.37 50.98
N ALA A 643 27.77 -14.29 50.37
CA ALA A 643 27.63 -14.09 48.92
C ALA A 643 28.93 -14.44 48.15
N SER A 644 28.91 -15.59 47.47
CA SER A 644 30.04 -16.15 46.73
C SER A 644 30.10 -15.69 45.27
N LEU A 645 29.27 -14.77 44.80
CA LEU A 645 29.25 -14.36 43.39
C LEU A 645 30.16 -13.15 43.10
N VAL A 646 30.64 -13.07 41.87
CA VAL A 646 31.42 -11.98 41.28
C VAL A 646 30.61 -11.41 40.13
N HIS A 647 30.37 -10.09 40.15
CA HIS A 647 29.66 -9.38 39.09
C HIS A 647 30.63 -8.56 38.25
N TRP A 648 30.81 -8.98 37.00
CA TRP A 648 31.67 -8.30 36.04
C TRP A 648 30.87 -7.84 34.82
N HIS A 649 31.36 -6.79 34.17
CA HIS A 649 30.77 -6.24 32.96
C HIS A 649 31.81 -6.06 31.85
N LYS A 650 31.31 -5.84 30.64
CA LYS A 650 32.09 -5.42 29.49
C LYS A 650 31.25 -4.45 28.67
N MET A 651 31.81 -3.27 28.40
CA MET A 651 31.31 -2.38 27.35
C MET A 651 31.62 -3.00 25.99
N LEU A 652 30.62 -3.00 25.12
CA LEU A 652 30.75 -3.37 23.70
C LEU A 652 31.03 -2.09 22.89
N THR A 653 31.63 -2.24 21.70
CA THR A 653 32.24 -1.12 20.96
C THR A 653 31.45 -0.64 19.76
#